data_AF-A0A9P6JBS7-F1
#
_entry.id   AF-A0A9P6JBS7-F1
#
_cell.length_a   1.000
_cell.length_b   1.000
_cell.length_c   1.000
_cell.angle_alpha   90.00
_cell.angle_beta   90.00
_cell.angle_gamma   90.00
#
_symmetry.space_group_name_H-M   'P 1'
#
loop_
_entity.id
_entity.type
_entity.pdbx_description
1 polymer ?
#
loop_
_entity_poly.entity_id
_entity_poly.type
_entity_poly.pdbx_seq_one_letter_code
_entity_poly.pdbx_strand_id
1 'polypeptide(L)'
;MKLLSVSAAIGAVILSVLQTVNADLSKIVRVDQATQHFIDAQGRTRFFHGTNMVMKRFPWHHDVEKFVPSWSIVDKDIEVMKALNINSIRLGVHWAGVEPVRGQYNQTYLDITNGIIKKLQDNNIYTLVDQHQDVWAAQICGHGAPLWFVKSDWVEPAHRMPYPQKAPFAVDANGVPSDADCNSIDWSVSYLDYAVGNAFGRLYDNYDNLGDAWAAYWKVVATNYHTLPGVMGYDLMNEPWVGDHMADPTLLIPGKADARNMEPLWNKGNAAIRTVDDTTIVFFEGSTFDVLSGFNNVPGGDGSKTAHSYHYYKPPQLSSIETTIKNRIKDATRLRTAGMLTEFHFWGTDKATLALTLEATQQADRYMQSWQGWAYENLWNHDTREPHPELARLYARTYAEATAGATKTLYFQDTTARYWVSWQADTSITAPGLIRIAPQIYYPDGIRVFFEPAGSGTHTMDGTNTVQLHYTSAAKNGQTIQASVQPFFPTDIIKSSASSGMCVDNADAVVTPNNPVLLWSCSSNANQVWKFKEGAIQLAFDPDHKSGTYCLDTQPISGETFQNVVLNACAAGSPTQQWNVTEAGNIKNVKTGNCLDVTGSVYKDGTKLITFPCASGGKQPNQVWTLPRGANGTW
;
A
#
# COMPACT_ATOMS: atom_id res chain seq x y z
N MET A 1 7.95 28.51 65.76
CA MET A 1 8.56 28.25 64.42
C MET A 1 8.84 26.76 64.34
N LYS A 2 7.97 26.01 63.65
CA LYS A 2 8.10 24.56 63.47
C LYS A 2 8.91 24.31 62.19
N LEU A 3 10.03 23.60 62.29
CA LEU A 3 10.80 23.11 61.15
C LEU A 3 10.62 21.61 61.05
N LEU A 4 10.14 21.20 59.88
CA LEU A 4 9.70 19.86 59.52
C LEU A 4 10.88 18.92 59.25
N SER A 5 10.78 17.72 59.82
CA SER A 5 11.49 16.51 59.45
C SER A 5 10.95 15.96 58.13
N VAL A 6 11.82 15.65 57.17
CA VAL A 6 11.48 14.84 55.99
C VAL A 6 12.16 13.48 56.16
N SER A 7 11.34 12.46 56.46
CA SER A 7 11.73 11.05 56.39
C SER A 7 11.47 10.53 54.98
N ALA A 8 12.48 9.95 54.36
CA ALA A 8 12.39 9.29 53.06
C ALA A 8 11.67 7.94 53.22
N ALA A 9 10.52 7.79 52.58
CA ALA A 9 9.83 6.51 52.44
C ALA A 9 10.28 5.82 51.15
N ILE A 10 10.87 4.64 51.29
CA ILE A 10 11.20 3.72 50.21
C ILE A 10 9.90 3.09 49.71
N GLY A 11 9.38 3.59 48.59
CA GLY A 11 8.30 2.93 47.83
C GLY A 11 8.92 1.95 46.84
N ALA A 12 8.69 0.66 47.03
CA ALA A 12 9.08 -0.38 46.09
C ALA A 12 8.31 -0.20 44.77
N VAL A 13 9.00 0.29 43.74
CA VAL A 13 8.53 0.21 42.36
C VAL A 13 8.80 -1.21 41.89
N ILE A 14 7.74 -2.03 41.81
CA ILE A 14 7.76 -3.27 41.05
C ILE A 14 7.83 -2.86 39.59
N LEU A 15 9.05 -2.78 39.07
CA LEU A 15 9.30 -2.71 37.64
C LEU A 15 8.85 -4.06 37.05
N SER A 16 7.60 -4.14 36.59
CA SER A 16 7.23 -5.19 35.67
C SER A 16 8.05 -4.96 34.42
N VAL A 17 9.11 -5.74 34.25
CA VAL A 17 9.76 -5.91 32.96
C VAL A 17 8.73 -6.61 32.10
N LEU A 18 7.85 -5.83 31.45
CA LEU A 18 7.20 -6.25 30.23
C LEU A 18 8.34 -6.56 29.28
N GLN A 19 8.66 -7.85 29.16
CA GLN A 19 9.33 -8.34 27.97
C GLN A 19 8.47 -7.82 26.83
N THR A 20 8.99 -6.85 26.07
CA THR A 20 8.49 -6.54 24.75
C THR A 20 8.66 -7.83 23.96
N VAL A 21 7.64 -8.69 23.99
CA VAL A 21 7.47 -9.72 22.99
C VAL A 21 7.25 -8.92 21.73
N ASN A 22 8.34 -8.60 21.02
CA ASN A 22 8.24 -8.36 19.60
C ASN A 22 7.48 -9.58 19.10
N ALA A 23 6.24 -9.40 18.67
CA ALA A 23 5.51 -10.47 18.03
C ALA A 23 6.35 -10.83 16.81
N ASP A 24 7.10 -11.92 16.91
CA ASP A 24 7.89 -12.44 15.79
C ASP A 24 6.97 -12.51 14.58
N LEU A 25 7.47 -12.00 13.45
CA LEU A 25 6.78 -12.03 12.18
C LEU A 25 6.30 -13.47 11.91
N SER A 26 4.98 -13.65 11.78
CA SER A 26 4.38 -14.98 11.60
C SER A 26 4.45 -15.45 10.15
N LYS A 27 5.10 -16.60 9.90
CA LYS A 27 5.20 -17.21 8.56
C LYS A 27 3.83 -17.33 7.89
N ILE A 28 3.76 -17.04 6.59
CA ILE A 28 2.57 -17.33 5.77
C ILE A 28 2.62 -18.80 5.38
N VAL A 29 1.57 -19.55 5.70
CA VAL A 29 1.57 -21.02 5.61
C VAL A 29 0.61 -21.57 4.57
N ARG A 30 -0.43 -20.82 4.21
CA ARG A 30 -1.39 -21.21 3.19
C ARG A 30 -2.18 -20.03 2.65
N VAL A 31 -2.87 -20.29 1.55
CA VAL A 31 -4.03 -19.52 1.09
C VAL A 31 -5.31 -20.20 1.54
N ASP A 32 -6.25 -19.42 2.05
CA ASP A 32 -7.63 -19.87 2.20
C ASP A 32 -8.35 -19.81 0.85
N GLN A 33 -8.68 -20.95 0.28
CA GLN A 33 -9.25 -21.03 -1.07
C GLN A 33 -10.69 -20.53 -1.14
N ALA A 34 -11.39 -20.42 0.00
CA ALA A 34 -12.77 -19.94 0.05
C ALA A 34 -12.81 -18.41 0.15
N THR A 35 -11.92 -17.81 0.95
CA THR A 35 -11.84 -16.34 1.07
C THR A 35 -10.80 -15.71 0.15
N GLN A 36 -9.92 -16.51 -0.45
CA GLN A 36 -8.82 -16.09 -1.32
C GLN A 36 -7.78 -15.20 -0.61
N HIS A 37 -7.60 -15.41 0.69
CA HIS A 37 -6.69 -14.62 1.50
C HIS A 37 -5.52 -15.46 2.01
N PHE A 38 -4.40 -14.80 2.28
CA PHE A 38 -3.24 -15.40 2.91
C PHE A 38 -3.49 -15.65 4.40
N ILE A 39 -3.08 -16.82 4.88
CA ILE A 39 -3.21 -17.24 6.27
C ILE A 39 -1.82 -17.49 6.85
N ASP A 40 -1.56 -16.88 8.01
CA ASP A 40 -0.31 -17.10 8.72
C ASP A 40 -0.34 -18.31 9.66
N ALA A 41 0.82 -18.67 10.19
CA ALA A 41 0.99 -19.79 11.12
C ALA A 41 0.17 -19.65 12.42
N GLN A 42 -0.31 -18.45 12.74
CA GLN A 42 -1.18 -18.17 13.88
C GLN A 42 -2.67 -18.27 13.51
N GLY A 43 -2.99 -18.55 12.24
CA GLY A 43 -4.35 -18.69 11.72
C GLY A 43 -5.01 -17.38 11.26
N ARG A 44 -4.29 -16.25 11.32
CA ARG A 44 -4.86 -14.93 10.98
C ARG A 44 -4.94 -14.75 9.47
N THR A 45 -5.98 -14.06 9.01
CA THR A 45 -6.03 -13.52 7.63
C THR A 45 -5.04 -12.37 7.53
N ARG A 46 -4.23 -12.31 6.46
CA ARG A 46 -3.17 -11.31 6.27
C ARG A 46 -3.33 -10.50 4.99
N PHE A 47 -2.94 -9.22 5.08
CA PHE A 47 -2.87 -8.29 3.95
C PHE A 47 -1.52 -7.60 3.89
N PHE A 48 -1.08 -7.30 2.67
CA PHE A 48 0.25 -6.76 2.40
C PHE A 48 0.17 -5.50 1.56
N HIS A 49 0.65 -4.39 2.10
CA HIS A 49 0.82 -3.13 1.39
C HIS A 49 2.32 -2.84 1.34
N GLY A 50 2.85 -2.68 0.13
CA GLY A 50 4.28 -2.72 -0.07
C GLY A 50 4.77 -1.98 -1.30
N THR A 51 6.04 -2.22 -1.60
CA THR A 51 6.73 -1.62 -2.74
C THR A 51 7.72 -2.59 -3.36
N ASN A 52 8.13 -2.31 -4.59
CA ASN A 52 9.18 -3.04 -5.29
C ASN A 52 10.57 -2.45 -4.96
N MET A 53 11.54 -3.32 -4.77
CA MET A 53 12.96 -2.98 -4.64
C MET A 53 13.77 -3.94 -5.51
N VAL A 54 14.17 -3.47 -6.69
CA VAL A 54 14.82 -4.30 -7.71
C VAL A 54 16.08 -3.61 -8.22
N MET A 55 17.24 -4.24 -8.06
CA MET A 55 18.50 -3.75 -8.61
C MET A 55 18.84 -4.53 -9.89
N LYS A 56 18.47 -3.98 -11.05
CA LYS A 56 18.53 -4.68 -12.35
C LYS A 56 19.95 -4.87 -12.90
N ARG A 57 20.94 -4.16 -12.35
CA ARG A 57 22.34 -4.15 -12.82
C ARG A 57 23.29 -4.67 -11.74
N PHE A 58 24.48 -5.13 -12.16
CA PHE A 58 25.55 -5.54 -11.25
C PHE A 58 25.78 -4.47 -10.15
N PRO A 59 25.86 -4.85 -8.87
CA PRO A 59 25.98 -6.22 -8.33
C PRO A 59 24.65 -6.94 -8.05
N TRP A 60 23.52 -6.47 -8.59
CA TRP A 60 22.16 -7.05 -8.50
C TRP A 60 21.56 -7.12 -7.10
N HIS A 61 22.12 -6.36 -6.15
CA HIS A 61 21.56 -6.16 -4.82
C HIS A 61 21.71 -4.69 -4.42
N HIS A 62 20.88 -4.25 -3.49
CA HIS A 62 20.92 -2.91 -2.92
C HIS A 62 22.15 -2.73 -2.01
N ASP A 63 22.57 -1.50 -1.79
CA ASP A 63 23.62 -1.18 -0.81
C ASP A 63 23.11 -1.53 0.60
N VAL A 64 23.93 -2.25 1.37
CA VAL A 64 23.61 -2.71 2.72
C VAL A 64 24.43 -2.02 3.80
N GLU A 65 25.32 -1.11 3.42
CA GLU A 65 26.25 -0.42 4.33
C GLU A 65 25.90 1.07 4.47
N LYS A 66 25.50 1.71 3.37
CA LYS A 66 25.31 3.15 3.30
C LYS A 66 23.90 3.46 2.86
N PHE A 67 23.30 4.45 3.52
CA PHE A 67 22.06 5.02 3.04
C PHE A 67 22.30 5.73 1.70
N VAL A 68 21.69 5.20 0.66
CA VAL A 68 21.63 5.76 -0.69
C VAL A 68 20.15 5.85 -1.03
N PRO A 69 19.56 7.07 -1.08
CA PRO A 69 18.18 7.22 -1.48
C PRO A 69 17.91 6.39 -2.73
N SER A 70 16.83 5.62 -2.68
CA SER A 70 16.40 4.70 -3.75
C SER A 70 17.17 3.40 -3.92
N TRP A 71 18.41 3.27 -3.42
CA TRP A 71 19.31 2.18 -3.78
C TRP A 71 19.91 1.40 -2.60
N SER A 72 19.53 1.73 -1.37
CA SER A 72 19.95 1.01 -0.16
C SER A 72 18.82 0.26 0.52
N ILE A 73 19.20 -0.73 1.33
CA ILE A 73 18.34 -1.33 2.36
C ILE A 73 19.12 -1.30 3.67
N VAL A 74 19.09 -0.17 4.35
CA VAL A 74 19.73 0.06 5.66
C VAL A 74 18.72 0.51 6.71
N ASP A 75 19.15 0.75 7.95
CA ASP A 75 18.24 1.10 9.05
C ASP A 75 17.38 2.34 8.75
N LYS A 76 17.93 3.32 8.04
CA LYS A 76 17.17 4.50 7.60
C LYS A 76 16.00 4.15 6.67
N ASP A 77 16.21 3.21 5.75
CA ASP A 77 15.15 2.73 4.86
C ASP A 77 14.04 2.02 5.66
N ILE A 78 14.44 1.17 6.61
CA ILE A 78 13.53 0.46 7.50
C ILE A 78 12.68 1.43 8.34
N GLU A 79 13.29 2.49 8.89
CA GLU A 79 12.58 3.53 9.64
C GLU A 79 11.49 4.20 8.78
N VAL A 80 11.82 4.54 7.53
CA VAL A 80 10.86 5.14 6.58
C VAL A 80 9.76 4.15 6.23
N MET A 81 10.09 2.91 5.87
CA MET A 81 9.09 1.88 5.55
C MET A 81 8.09 1.66 6.70
N LYS A 82 8.59 1.59 7.95
CA LYS A 82 7.74 1.49 9.14
C LYS A 82 6.84 2.72 9.30
N ALA A 83 7.39 3.93 9.17
CA ALA A 83 6.62 5.17 9.29
C ALA A 83 5.50 5.28 8.24
N LEU A 84 5.69 4.65 7.08
CA LEU A 84 4.74 4.65 5.96
C LEU A 84 3.87 3.39 5.88
N ASN A 85 3.80 2.59 6.94
CA ASN A 85 2.99 1.36 7.02
C ASN A 85 3.32 0.27 5.98
N ILE A 86 4.48 0.34 5.35
CA ILE A 86 4.96 -0.70 4.44
C ILE A 86 5.24 -1.96 5.27
N ASN A 87 4.62 -3.08 4.90
CA ASN A 87 4.82 -4.38 5.55
C ASN A 87 5.29 -5.46 4.58
N SER A 88 5.49 -5.16 3.31
CA SER A 88 6.01 -6.10 2.33
C SER A 88 6.90 -5.42 1.30
N ILE A 89 7.91 -6.15 0.84
CA ILE A 89 8.81 -5.76 -0.25
C ILE A 89 8.82 -6.88 -1.29
N ARG A 90 8.61 -6.52 -2.56
CA ARG A 90 8.94 -7.39 -3.71
C ARG A 90 10.39 -7.16 -4.04
N LEU A 91 11.24 -8.09 -3.63
CA LEU A 91 12.69 -7.98 -3.71
C LEU A 91 13.19 -8.75 -4.93
N GLY A 92 13.82 -8.04 -5.87
CA GLY A 92 14.43 -8.65 -7.04
C GLY A 92 15.64 -9.52 -6.67
N VAL A 93 15.59 -10.80 -7.01
CA VAL A 93 16.68 -11.78 -6.90
C VAL A 93 16.98 -12.29 -8.31
N HIS A 94 17.88 -11.62 -9.01
CA HIS A 94 18.15 -11.89 -10.43
C HIS A 94 18.81 -13.25 -10.66
N TRP A 95 18.38 -13.98 -11.69
CA TRP A 95 19.02 -15.24 -12.09
C TRP A 95 20.50 -15.04 -12.44
N ALA A 96 20.84 -13.93 -13.11
CA ALA A 96 22.22 -13.53 -13.37
C ALA A 96 23.09 -13.38 -12.11
N GLY A 97 22.49 -12.93 -11.00
CA GLY A 97 23.17 -12.81 -9.71
C GLY A 97 23.39 -14.16 -9.04
N VAL A 98 22.39 -15.06 -9.11
CA VAL A 98 22.43 -16.39 -8.48
C VAL A 98 23.29 -17.39 -9.25
N GLU A 99 23.24 -17.41 -10.58
CA GLU A 99 23.93 -18.39 -11.43
C GLU A 99 24.72 -17.68 -12.56
N PRO A 100 25.77 -16.90 -12.22
CA PRO A 100 26.54 -16.15 -13.21
C PRO A 100 27.29 -17.05 -14.20
N VAL A 101 27.60 -18.29 -13.79
CA VAL A 101 28.16 -19.35 -14.64
C VAL A 101 27.27 -20.57 -14.53
N ARG A 102 26.93 -21.19 -15.66
CA ARG A 102 25.98 -22.31 -15.70
C ARG A 102 26.39 -23.45 -14.76
N GLY A 103 25.49 -23.84 -13.87
CA GLY A 103 25.68 -24.85 -12.83
C GLY A 103 26.55 -24.42 -11.65
N GLN A 104 27.02 -23.16 -11.61
CA GLN A 104 27.84 -22.61 -10.52
C GLN A 104 27.11 -21.44 -9.86
N TYR A 105 26.63 -21.67 -8.64
CA TYR A 105 25.82 -20.71 -7.90
C TYR A 105 26.67 -19.78 -7.03
N ASN A 106 26.35 -18.50 -7.05
CA ASN A 106 27.07 -17.45 -6.33
C ASN A 106 26.60 -17.34 -4.87
N GLN A 107 27.25 -18.09 -3.98
CA GLN A 107 26.89 -18.07 -2.55
C GLN A 107 27.06 -16.68 -1.92
N THR A 108 28.06 -15.89 -2.32
CA THR A 108 28.23 -14.53 -1.80
C THR A 108 27.00 -13.65 -2.07
N TYR A 109 26.43 -13.74 -3.27
CA TYR A 109 25.21 -13.00 -3.61
C TYR A 109 24.00 -13.49 -2.79
N LEU A 110 23.86 -14.81 -2.65
CA LEU A 110 22.80 -15.44 -1.85
C LEU A 110 22.90 -15.06 -0.37
N ASP A 111 24.10 -14.97 0.19
CA ASP A 111 24.34 -14.56 1.58
C ASP A 111 23.97 -13.09 1.82
N ILE A 112 24.33 -12.20 0.88
CA ILE A 112 23.98 -10.76 0.96
C ILE A 112 22.46 -10.58 0.91
N THR A 113 21.81 -11.22 -0.06
CA THR A 113 20.35 -11.13 -0.22
C THR A 113 19.58 -11.81 0.91
N ASN A 114 20.09 -12.94 1.45
CA ASN A 114 19.58 -13.52 2.70
C ASN A 114 19.65 -12.51 3.86
N GLY A 115 20.79 -11.81 4.01
CA GLY A 115 20.96 -10.75 5.01
C GLY A 115 19.95 -9.60 4.87
N ILE A 116 19.65 -9.18 3.64
CA ILE A 116 18.60 -8.20 3.33
C ILE A 116 17.23 -8.71 3.78
N ILE A 117 16.86 -9.94 3.39
CA ILE A 117 15.56 -10.55 3.75
C ILE A 117 15.44 -10.69 5.27
N LYS A 118 16.51 -11.12 5.95
CA LYS A 118 16.56 -11.22 7.40
C LYS A 118 16.38 -9.87 8.07
N LYS A 119 16.99 -8.80 7.53
CA LYS A 119 16.82 -7.43 8.04
C LYS A 119 15.36 -6.95 7.92
N LEU A 120 14.71 -7.21 6.80
CA LEU A 120 13.29 -6.90 6.60
C LEU A 120 12.42 -7.69 7.58
N GLN A 121 12.68 -9.00 7.71
CA GLN A 121 11.97 -9.88 8.64
C GLN A 121 12.06 -9.41 10.09
N ASP A 122 13.26 -9.08 10.57
CA ASP A 122 13.52 -8.60 11.94
C ASP A 122 12.81 -7.28 12.25
N ASN A 123 12.31 -6.63 11.20
CA ASN A 123 11.59 -5.37 11.26
C ASN A 123 10.11 -5.51 10.89
N ASN A 124 9.57 -6.73 10.91
CA ASN A 124 8.18 -7.04 10.60
C ASN A 124 7.76 -6.61 9.18
N ILE A 125 8.64 -6.83 8.21
CA ILE A 125 8.41 -6.60 6.78
C ILE A 125 8.63 -7.92 6.04
N TYR A 126 7.63 -8.38 5.32
CA TYR A 126 7.70 -9.60 4.50
C TYR A 126 8.47 -9.36 3.22
N THR A 127 9.06 -10.41 2.68
CA THR A 127 9.68 -10.40 1.35
C THR A 127 8.95 -11.36 0.42
N LEU A 128 8.46 -10.83 -0.69
CA LEU A 128 8.17 -11.62 -1.89
C LEU A 128 9.45 -11.66 -2.72
N VAL A 129 10.05 -12.83 -2.85
CA VAL A 129 11.30 -13.02 -3.60
C VAL A 129 10.95 -13.15 -5.07
N ASP A 130 11.39 -12.19 -5.87
CA ASP A 130 11.00 -12.06 -7.28
C ASP A 130 12.17 -12.38 -8.21
N GLN A 131 12.00 -13.37 -9.09
CA GLN A 131 12.92 -13.55 -10.21
C GLN A 131 12.62 -12.49 -11.27
N HIS A 132 13.20 -11.32 -11.05
CA HIS A 132 12.94 -10.17 -11.90
C HIS A 132 13.65 -10.28 -13.26
N GLN A 133 12.96 -9.84 -14.31
CA GLN A 133 13.50 -9.69 -15.66
C GLN A 133 12.72 -8.61 -16.43
N ASP A 134 13.40 -7.90 -17.33
CA ASP A 134 12.76 -7.12 -18.39
C ASP A 134 13.50 -7.41 -19.69
N VAL A 135 12.78 -7.80 -20.75
CA VAL A 135 13.40 -8.18 -22.04
C VAL A 135 14.49 -9.26 -21.84
N TRP A 136 14.33 -10.08 -20.80
CA TRP A 136 15.07 -11.29 -20.45
C TRP A 136 16.57 -11.20 -20.16
N ALA A 137 17.43 -10.71 -21.07
CA ALA A 137 18.88 -10.84 -20.94
C ALA A 137 19.66 -9.69 -21.59
N ALA A 138 20.89 -9.44 -21.12
CA ALA A 138 21.71 -8.33 -21.61
C ALA A 138 22.00 -8.39 -23.12
N GLN A 139 22.19 -9.58 -23.70
CA GLN A 139 22.42 -9.77 -25.14
C GLN A 139 21.25 -9.30 -26.03
N ILE A 140 20.07 -9.11 -25.44
CA ILE A 140 18.86 -8.64 -26.10
C ILE A 140 18.35 -7.35 -25.44
N CYS A 141 19.28 -6.51 -24.95
CA CYS A 141 19.01 -5.23 -24.30
C CYS A 141 18.15 -5.29 -23.01
N GLY A 142 18.07 -6.46 -22.40
CA GLY A 142 17.29 -6.69 -21.18
C GLY A 142 18.12 -7.02 -19.94
N HIS A 143 17.44 -7.48 -18.90
CA HIS A 143 17.99 -7.88 -17.62
C HIS A 143 17.25 -9.13 -17.11
N GLY A 144 17.90 -9.94 -16.27
CA GLY A 144 17.29 -11.10 -15.64
C GLY A 144 18.15 -12.35 -15.74
N ALA A 145 18.17 -12.95 -16.93
CA ALA A 145 18.91 -14.17 -17.21
C ALA A 145 20.43 -13.94 -17.32
N PRO A 146 21.26 -14.92 -16.95
CA PRO A 146 22.71 -14.82 -17.00
C PRO A 146 23.27 -14.75 -18.43
N LEU A 147 24.48 -14.17 -18.58
CA LEU A 147 25.15 -14.03 -19.87
C LEU A 147 25.38 -15.37 -20.60
N TRP A 148 25.42 -16.50 -19.91
CA TRP A 148 25.56 -17.78 -20.59
C TRP A 148 24.26 -18.25 -21.28
N PHE A 149 23.11 -17.62 -21.02
CA PHE A 149 21.80 -18.03 -21.54
C PHE A 149 21.71 -17.81 -23.06
N VAL A 150 21.68 -16.56 -23.53
CA VAL A 150 21.46 -16.22 -24.94
C VAL A 150 22.74 -16.43 -25.76
N LYS A 151 22.65 -17.22 -26.83
CA LYS A 151 23.76 -17.43 -27.77
C LYS A 151 23.59 -16.60 -29.03
N SER A 152 24.70 -16.10 -29.57
CA SER A 152 24.72 -15.19 -30.73
C SER A 152 24.38 -15.86 -32.06
N ASP A 153 24.35 -17.19 -32.10
CA ASP A 153 24.05 -18.02 -33.27
C ASP A 153 22.62 -18.59 -33.27
N TRP A 154 21.81 -18.31 -32.25
CA TRP A 154 20.41 -18.76 -32.17
C TRP A 154 19.49 -18.10 -33.19
N VAL A 155 19.85 -16.91 -33.64
CA VAL A 155 19.14 -16.15 -34.66
C VAL A 155 20.11 -15.75 -35.77
N GLU A 156 19.62 -15.75 -37.01
CA GLU A 156 20.43 -15.34 -38.14
C GLU A 156 20.84 -13.86 -38.04
N PRO A 157 21.99 -13.46 -38.62
CA PRO A 157 22.53 -12.11 -38.43
C PRO A 157 21.55 -10.97 -38.72
N ALA A 158 20.65 -11.14 -39.69
CA ALA A 158 19.65 -10.14 -40.07
C ALA A 158 18.50 -9.97 -39.05
N HIS A 159 18.26 -10.97 -38.19
CA HIS A 159 17.19 -10.98 -37.19
C HIS A 159 17.70 -10.84 -35.75
N ARG A 160 18.98 -10.51 -35.58
CA ARG A 160 19.55 -10.16 -34.27
C ARG A 160 18.90 -8.89 -33.72
N MET A 161 19.01 -8.72 -32.40
CA MET A 161 18.51 -7.54 -31.69
C MET A 161 18.95 -6.25 -32.41
N PRO A 162 18.05 -5.28 -32.68
CA PRO A 162 16.66 -5.18 -32.26
C PRO A 162 15.65 -5.37 -33.42
N TYR A 163 15.87 -6.35 -34.30
CA TYR A 163 14.96 -6.57 -35.42
C TYR A 163 13.56 -7.01 -34.93
N PRO A 164 12.46 -6.39 -35.40
CA PRO A 164 12.36 -5.51 -36.57
C PRO A 164 12.40 -4.00 -36.30
N GLN A 165 12.55 -3.53 -35.05
CA GLN A 165 12.55 -2.10 -34.74
C GLN A 165 13.64 -1.34 -35.50
N LYS A 166 14.85 -1.92 -35.60
CA LYS A 166 15.97 -1.36 -36.37
C LYS A 166 16.83 -2.46 -36.99
N ALA A 167 17.83 -2.04 -37.77
CA ALA A 167 18.90 -2.92 -38.20
C ALA A 167 19.67 -3.46 -36.97
N PRO A 168 20.15 -4.72 -37.03
CA PRO A 168 20.87 -5.35 -35.93
C PRO A 168 22.03 -4.53 -35.37
N PHE A 169 22.16 -4.50 -34.05
CA PHE A 169 23.23 -3.78 -33.37
C PHE A 169 24.58 -4.49 -33.50
N ALA A 170 25.65 -3.69 -33.42
CA ALA A 170 26.97 -4.21 -33.11
C ALA A 170 26.98 -4.68 -31.65
N VAL A 171 27.77 -5.71 -31.37
CA VAL A 171 27.84 -6.33 -30.05
C VAL A 171 29.28 -6.55 -29.62
N ASP A 172 29.51 -6.61 -28.32
CA ASP A 172 30.81 -6.97 -27.74
C ASP A 172 31.12 -8.48 -27.89
N ALA A 173 32.21 -8.93 -27.26
CA ALA A 173 32.62 -10.34 -27.28
C ALA A 173 31.62 -11.29 -26.60
N ASN A 174 30.75 -10.78 -25.72
CA ASN A 174 29.70 -11.54 -25.05
C ASN A 174 28.36 -11.48 -25.81
N GLY A 175 28.32 -10.80 -26.96
CA GLY A 175 27.08 -10.61 -27.71
C GLY A 175 26.16 -9.53 -27.11
N VAL A 176 26.69 -8.62 -26.28
CA VAL A 176 25.93 -7.56 -25.62
C VAL A 176 26.01 -6.27 -26.44
N PRO A 177 24.88 -5.66 -26.85
CA PRO A 177 24.86 -4.33 -27.46
C PRO A 177 25.26 -3.24 -26.46
N SER A 178 25.64 -2.05 -26.95
CA SER A 178 25.98 -0.94 -26.06
C SER A 178 24.74 -0.36 -25.36
N ASP A 179 24.92 0.21 -24.16
CA ASP A 179 23.85 0.94 -23.46
C ASP A 179 23.25 2.06 -24.34
N ALA A 180 24.06 2.72 -25.17
CA ALA A 180 23.60 3.75 -26.10
C ALA A 180 22.67 3.18 -27.18
N ASP A 181 22.98 1.99 -27.71
CA ASP A 181 22.14 1.32 -28.69
C ASP A 181 20.83 0.86 -28.07
N CYS A 182 20.88 0.21 -26.91
CA CYS A 182 19.70 -0.25 -26.18
C CYS A 182 18.79 0.92 -25.76
N ASN A 183 19.34 2.06 -25.37
CA ASN A 183 18.56 3.27 -25.05
C ASN A 183 18.03 3.99 -26.30
N SER A 184 18.38 3.54 -27.51
CA SER A 184 17.92 4.16 -28.76
C SER A 184 16.60 3.57 -29.29
N ILE A 185 16.09 2.50 -28.67
CA ILE A 185 14.87 1.77 -29.06
C ILE A 185 13.84 1.84 -27.94
N ASP A 186 12.60 1.44 -28.23
CA ASP A 186 11.57 1.30 -27.20
C ASP A 186 11.72 -0.07 -26.54
N TRP A 187 12.17 -0.06 -25.29
CA TRP A 187 12.40 -1.30 -24.53
C TRP A 187 11.12 -2.12 -24.39
N SER A 188 9.95 -1.49 -24.28
CA SER A 188 8.67 -2.18 -24.09
C SER A 188 8.22 -2.89 -25.37
N VAL A 189 8.49 -2.28 -26.53
CA VAL A 189 8.24 -2.88 -27.84
C VAL A 189 9.22 -4.00 -28.15
N SER A 190 10.39 -4.02 -27.50
CA SER A 190 11.42 -5.03 -27.73
C SER A 190 10.99 -6.46 -27.36
N TYR A 191 9.93 -6.63 -26.57
CA TYR A 191 9.29 -7.94 -26.39
C TYR A 191 8.80 -8.56 -27.72
N LEU A 192 8.46 -7.73 -28.72
CA LEU A 192 8.08 -8.16 -30.07
C LEU A 192 9.28 -8.41 -31.00
N ASP A 193 10.51 -8.23 -30.52
CA ASP A 193 11.70 -8.48 -31.34
C ASP A 193 11.94 -9.99 -31.50
N TYR A 194 12.48 -10.35 -32.66
CA TYR A 194 12.68 -11.75 -33.05
C TYR A 194 13.57 -12.51 -32.06
N ALA A 195 14.69 -11.89 -31.66
CA ALA A 195 15.64 -12.47 -30.72
C ALA A 195 15.04 -12.72 -29.33
N VAL A 196 14.12 -11.85 -28.89
CA VAL A 196 13.45 -11.97 -27.59
C VAL A 196 12.44 -13.11 -27.62
N GLY A 197 11.57 -13.16 -28.63
CA GLY A 197 10.63 -14.27 -28.82
C GLY A 197 11.36 -15.62 -28.87
N ASN A 198 12.46 -15.70 -29.64
CA ASN A 198 13.24 -16.92 -29.75
C ASN A 198 13.88 -17.36 -28.42
N ALA A 199 14.41 -16.42 -27.63
CA ALA A 199 15.01 -16.73 -26.32
C ALA A 199 13.98 -17.29 -25.33
N PHE A 200 12.79 -16.68 -25.24
CA PHE A 200 11.70 -17.21 -24.41
C PHE A 200 11.17 -18.55 -24.93
N GLY A 201 11.01 -18.71 -26.25
CA GLY A 201 10.60 -19.99 -26.83
C GLY A 201 11.54 -21.13 -26.43
N ARG A 202 12.85 -20.91 -26.51
CA ARG A 202 13.88 -21.87 -26.09
C ARG A 202 13.84 -22.19 -24.58
N LEU A 203 13.54 -21.21 -23.73
CA LEU A 203 13.30 -21.46 -22.31
C LEU A 203 12.15 -22.45 -22.11
N TYR A 204 10.99 -22.14 -22.70
CA TYR A 204 9.77 -22.92 -22.51
C TYR A 204 9.86 -24.32 -23.14
N ASP A 205 10.51 -24.45 -24.30
CA ASP A 205 10.76 -25.72 -24.97
C ASP A 205 11.86 -26.56 -24.29
N ASN A 206 12.46 -26.05 -23.20
CA ASN A 206 13.60 -26.65 -22.52
C ASN A 206 14.77 -26.94 -23.46
N TYR A 207 14.94 -26.11 -24.50
CA TYR A 207 16.05 -26.23 -25.44
C TYR A 207 17.36 -26.18 -24.66
N ASP A 208 18.31 -27.07 -24.98
CA ASP A 208 19.58 -27.18 -24.26
C ASP A 208 19.42 -27.25 -22.72
N ASN A 209 18.33 -27.82 -22.19
CA ASN A 209 18.03 -27.89 -20.75
C ASN A 209 17.92 -26.51 -20.05
N LEU A 210 17.50 -25.46 -20.76
CA LEU A 210 17.37 -24.12 -20.19
C LEU A 210 16.25 -24.03 -19.13
N GLY A 211 15.11 -24.67 -19.36
CA GLY A 211 14.03 -24.77 -18.38
C GLY A 211 14.43 -25.59 -17.15
N ASP A 212 15.28 -26.60 -17.30
CA ASP A 212 15.85 -27.36 -16.17
C ASP A 212 16.82 -26.50 -15.37
N ALA A 213 17.65 -25.68 -16.02
CA ALA A 213 18.53 -24.74 -15.34
C ALA A 213 17.74 -23.69 -14.55
N TRP A 214 16.65 -23.15 -15.13
CA TRP A 214 15.75 -22.23 -14.44
C TRP A 214 15.08 -22.88 -13.21
N ALA A 215 14.65 -24.14 -13.32
CA ALA A 215 14.11 -24.87 -12.17
C ALA A 215 15.17 -25.14 -11.10
N ALA A 216 16.42 -25.40 -11.50
CA ALA A 216 17.54 -25.57 -10.58
C ALA A 216 17.90 -24.26 -9.85
N TYR A 217 17.84 -23.11 -10.53
CA TYR A 217 17.92 -21.78 -9.91
C TYR A 217 16.89 -21.64 -8.78
N TRP A 218 15.63 -21.98 -9.05
CA TRP A 218 14.57 -21.87 -8.05
C TRP A 218 14.78 -22.79 -6.84
N LYS A 219 15.29 -24.00 -7.07
CA LYS A 219 15.69 -24.89 -5.96
C LYS A 219 16.79 -24.26 -5.09
N VAL A 220 17.78 -23.61 -5.69
CA VAL A 220 18.87 -22.93 -4.96
C VAL A 220 18.33 -21.75 -4.17
N VAL A 221 17.50 -20.91 -4.77
CA VAL A 221 16.84 -19.78 -4.08
C VAL A 221 16.03 -20.28 -2.88
N ALA A 222 15.17 -21.29 -3.08
CA ALA A 222 14.36 -21.85 -2.00
C ALA A 222 15.24 -22.44 -0.89
N THR A 223 16.30 -23.19 -1.23
CA THR A 223 17.25 -23.76 -0.26
C THR A 223 17.87 -22.68 0.64
N ASN A 224 18.13 -21.49 0.09
CA ASN A 224 18.77 -20.43 0.86
C ASN A 224 17.80 -19.64 1.74
N TYR A 225 16.50 -19.60 1.42
CA TYR A 225 15.56 -18.68 2.07
C TYR A 225 14.39 -19.34 2.82
N HIS A 226 14.09 -20.63 2.61
CA HIS A 226 12.87 -21.27 3.15
C HIS A 226 12.72 -21.26 4.68
N THR A 227 13.85 -21.15 5.40
CA THR A 227 13.90 -21.10 6.86
C THR A 227 13.54 -19.73 7.43
N LEU A 228 13.50 -18.68 6.59
CA LEU A 228 13.14 -17.33 6.99
C LEU A 228 11.60 -17.17 6.98
N PRO A 229 10.93 -17.04 8.14
CA PRO A 229 9.48 -16.81 8.19
C PRO A 229 9.02 -15.52 7.49
N GLY A 230 9.93 -14.57 7.28
CA GLY A 230 9.74 -13.33 6.52
C GLY A 230 9.47 -13.52 5.03
N VAL A 231 9.86 -14.66 4.46
CA VAL A 231 9.60 -14.96 3.05
C VAL A 231 8.13 -15.36 2.90
N MET A 232 7.32 -14.44 2.39
CA MET A 232 5.90 -14.72 2.14
C MET A 232 5.70 -15.58 0.89
N GLY A 233 6.63 -15.52 -0.07
CA GLY A 233 6.53 -16.31 -1.28
C GLY A 233 7.70 -16.16 -2.26
N TYR A 234 7.64 -16.98 -3.30
CA TYR A 234 8.54 -17.00 -4.45
C TYR A 234 7.76 -16.62 -5.71
N ASP A 235 8.00 -15.44 -6.28
CA ASP A 235 7.41 -14.97 -7.54
C ASP A 235 8.22 -15.49 -8.72
N LEU A 236 7.66 -16.48 -9.41
CA LEU A 236 8.42 -17.36 -10.30
C LEU A 236 9.12 -16.62 -11.46
N MET A 237 8.48 -15.59 -12.00
CA MET A 237 9.06 -14.76 -13.07
C MET A 237 8.23 -13.50 -13.24
N ASN A 238 8.89 -12.35 -13.14
CA ASN A 238 8.31 -11.06 -13.49
C ASN A 238 7.89 -11.00 -14.96
N GLU A 239 6.65 -10.57 -15.23
CA GLU A 239 6.14 -10.20 -16.57
C GLU A 239 6.53 -11.19 -17.69
N PRO A 240 6.12 -12.47 -17.59
CA PRO A 240 6.58 -13.48 -18.51
C PRO A 240 6.11 -13.20 -19.95
N TRP A 241 7.04 -13.19 -20.89
CA TRP A 241 6.71 -13.03 -22.30
C TRP A 241 6.16 -14.34 -22.90
N VAL A 242 5.37 -14.22 -23.96
CA VAL A 242 4.57 -15.32 -24.50
C VAL A 242 5.37 -16.44 -25.17
N GLY A 243 6.66 -16.25 -25.46
CA GLY A 243 7.50 -17.20 -26.19
C GLY A 243 7.79 -16.75 -27.63
N ASP A 244 8.13 -17.71 -28.49
CA ASP A 244 8.48 -17.46 -29.90
C ASP A 244 7.23 -17.17 -30.74
N HIS A 245 6.70 -15.96 -30.56
CA HIS A 245 5.54 -15.44 -31.27
C HIS A 245 5.82 -15.17 -32.75
N MET A 246 7.08 -15.14 -33.18
CA MET A 246 7.44 -15.05 -34.60
C MET A 246 7.21 -16.40 -35.29
N ALA A 247 7.58 -17.50 -34.62
CA ALA A 247 7.28 -18.85 -35.08
C ALA A 247 5.80 -19.22 -34.93
N ASP A 248 5.15 -18.79 -33.83
CA ASP A 248 3.72 -18.98 -33.60
C ASP A 248 3.02 -17.68 -33.10
N PRO A 249 2.47 -16.86 -34.01
CA PRO A 249 1.78 -15.62 -33.67
C PRO A 249 0.56 -15.81 -32.76
N THR A 250 0.01 -17.02 -32.69
CA THR A 250 -1.16 -17.27 -31.84
C THR A 250 -0.84 -17.18 -30.35
N LEU A 251 0.44 -17.25 -29.97
CA LEU A 251 0.90 -17.03 -28.58
C LEU A 251 0.54 -15.64 -28.05
N LEU A 252 0.33 -14.65 -28.92
CA LEU A 252 -0.12 -13.30 -28.56
C LEU A 252 -1.62 -13.21 -28.21
N ILE A 253 -2.39 -14.28 -28.43
CA ILE A 253 -3.78 -14.33 -27.99
C ILE A 253 -3.80 -14.46 -26.46
N PRO A 254 -4.51 -13.57 -25.73
CA PRO A 254 -4.52 -13.58 -24.28
C PRO A 254 -4.82 -14.96 -23.67
N GLY A 255 -4.03 -15.37 -22.69
CA GLY A 255 -4.10 -16.66 -22.00
C GLY A 255 -3.57 -17.87 -22.80
N LYS A 256 -3.27 -17.76 -24.10
CA LYS A 256 -2.78 -18.93 -24.85
C LYS A 256 -1.39 -19.36 -24.40
N ALA A 257 -0.50 -18.40 -24.16
CA ALA A 257 0.85 -18.68 -23.70
C ALA A 257 0.89 -19.15 -22.23
N ASP A 258 -0.01 -18.66 -21.38
CA ASP A 258 -0.16 -19.14 -19.99
C ASP A 258 -0.27 -20.67 -19.96
N ALA A 259 -1.27 -21.22 -20.67
CA ALA A 259 -1.53 -22.66 -20.67
C ALA A 259 -0.43 -23.47 -21.35
N ARG A 260 0.08 -22.98 -22.49
CA ARG A 260 0.98 -23.74 -23.35
C ARG A 260 2.43 -23.72 -22.86
N ASN A 261 2.92 -22.55 -22.51
CA ASN A 261 4.34 -22.29 -22.30
C ASN A 261 4.66 -22.10 -20.82
N MET A 262 3.88 -21.27 -20.12
CA MET A 262 4.17 -20.90 -18.73
C MET A 262 3.77 -22.02 -17.76
N GLU A 263 2.59 -22.63 -17.90
CA GLU A 263 2.10 -23.66 -16.98
C GLU A 263 3.08 -24.84 -16.83
N PRO A 264 3.64 -25.42 -17.92
CA PRO A 264 4.61 -26.51 -17.80
C PRO A 264 5.90 -26.08 -17.08
N LEU A 265 6.41 -24.87 -17.37
CA LEU A 265 7.61 -24.36 -16.73
C LEU A 265 7.37 -24.05 -15.25
N TRP A 266 6.22 -23.46 -14.90
CA TRP A 266 5.84 -23.17 -13.51
C TRP A 266 5.67 -24.45 -12.70
N ASN A 267 5.08 -25.48 -13.29
CA ASN A 267 5.03 -26.81 -12.68
C ASN A 267 6.43 -27.38 -12.44
N LYS A 268 7.36 -27.21 -13.38
CA LYS A 268 8.76 -27.63 -13.22
C LYS A 268 9.46 -26.88 -12.08
N GLY A 269 9.32 -25.56 -12.02
CA GLY A 269 9.89 -24.72 -10.96
C GLY A 269 9.32 -25.06 -9.59
N ASN A 270 8.00 -25.14 -9.47
CA ASN A 270 7.34 -25.54 -8.24
C ASN A 270 7.80 -26.94 -7.80
N ALA A 271 7.87 -27.92 -8.71
CA ALA A 271 8.36 -29.26 -8.36
C ALA A 271 9.79 -29.22 -7.79
N ALA A 272 10.67 -28.38 -8.37
CA ALA A 272 12.04 -28.21 -7.88
C ALA A 272 12.09 -27.55 -6.49
N ILE A 273 11.30 -26.48 -6.27
CA ILE A 273 11.15 -25.81 -4.97
C ILE A 273 10.65 -26.81 -3.91
N ARG A 274 9.61 -27.60 -4.23
CA ARG A 274 9.02 -28.56 -3.29
C ARG A 274 9.95 -29.71 -2.89
N THR A 275 11.12 -29.85 -3.51
CA THR A 275 12.16 -30.78 -3.03
C THR A 275 12.87 -30.29 -1.77
N VAL A 276 12.78 -28.99 -1.44
CA VAL A 276 13.47 -28.36 -0.30
C VAL A 276 12.56 -27.50 0.57
N ASP A 277 11.45 -26.99 0.03
CA ASP A 277 10.47 -26.17 0.75
C ASP A 277 9.03 -26.56 0.38
N ASP A 278 8.32 -27.17 1.33
CA ASP A 278 6.95 -27.63 1.17
C ASP A 278 5.89 -26.62 1.65
N THR A 279 6.29 -25.47 2.19
CA THR A 279 5.39 -24.53 2.90
C THR A 279 5.25 -23.17 2.24
N THR A 280 6.35 -22.58 1.75
CA THR A 280 6.33 -21.19 1.25
C THR A 280 5.44 -21.07 0.01
N ILE A 281 4.67 -19.99 -0.09
CA ILE A 281 3.72 -19.80 -1.20
C ILE A 281 4.47 -19.58 -2.51
N VAL A 282 4.06 -20.25 -3.59
CA VAL A 282 4.58 -20.01 -4.94
C VAL A 282 3.67 -19.04 -5.66
N PHE A 283 4.21 -17.86 -5.97
CA PHE A 283 3.56 -16.84 -6.77
C PHE A 283 3.86 -17.10 -8.25
N PHE A 284 2.85 -16.95 -9.10
CA PHE A 284 3.00 -17.14 -10.54
C PHE A 284 2.28 -16.02 -11.29
N GLU A 285 2.88 -15.62 -12.40
CA GLU A 285 2.33 -14.62 -13.32
C GLU A 285 1.96 -15.29 -14.66
N GLY A 286 0.95 -14.72 -15.31
CA GLY A 286 0.68 -14.92 -16.74
C GLY A 286 1.24 -13.76 -17.55
N SER A 287 1.00 -13.73 -18.86
CA SER A 287 1.46 -12.58 -19.66
C SER A 287 0.81 -11.27 -19.18
N THR A 288 1.60 -10.20 -19.05
CA THR A 288 1.13 -8.94 -18.43
C THR A 288 -0.15 -8.44 -19.08
N PHE A 289 -0.26 -8.47 -20.40
CA PHE A 289 -1.42 -7.93 -21.13
C PHE A 289 -2.70 -8.80 -21.06
N ASP A 290 -2.66 -9.95 -20.39
CA ASP A 290 -3.81 -10.84 -20.33
C ASP A 290 -5.02 -10.19 -19.66
N VAL A 291 -6.20 -10.48 -20.21
CA VAL A 291 -7.49 -10.02 -19.65
C VAL A 291 -7.98 -10.99 -18.58
N LEU A 292 -7.90 -12.29 -18.86
CA LEU A 292 -8.14 -13.41 -17.95
C LEU A 292 -6.98 -14.36 -18.11
N SER A 293 -6.65 -15.09 -17.04
CA SER A 293 -5.57 -16.07 -17.09
C SER A 293 -5.98 -17.28 -17.93
N GLY A 294 -5.03 -17.80 -18.70
CA GLY A 294 -5.20 -19.04 -19.45
C GLY A 294 -4.78 -20.31 -18.73
N PHE A 295 -4.16 -20.24 -17.54
CA PHE A 295 -3.72 -21.42 -16.78
C PHE A 295 -4.88 -22.39 -16.55
N ASN A 296 -4.67 -23.68 -16.81
CA ASN A 296 -5.64 -24.74 -16.49
C ASN A 296 -5.63 -25.04 -14.99
N ASN A 297 -4.46 -24.98 -14.36
CA ASN A 297 -4.29 -25.14 -12.93
C ASN A 297 -3.14 -24.27 -12.41
N VAL A 298 -3.12 -24.05 -11.09
CA VAL A 298 -1.99 -23.40 -10.42
C VAL A 298 -0.74 -24.29 -10.47
N PRO A 299 0.48 -23.74 -10.27
CA PRO A 299 1.70 -24.53 -10.19
C PRO A 299 1.61 -25.63 -9.13
N GLY A 300 1.82 -26.89 -9.53
CA GLY A 300 1.69 -28.05 -8.65
C GLY A 300 0.26 -28.47 -8.29
N GLY A 301 -0.76 -27.74 -8.75
CA GLY A 301 -2.17 -28.06 -8.58
C GLY A 301 -2.75 -27.89 -7.17
N ASP A 302 -1.98 -27.30 -6.23
CA ASP A 302 -2.44 -27.01 -4.87
C ASP A 302 -2.58 -25.50 -4.66
N GLY A 303 -3.80 -25.00 -4.90
CA GLY A 303 -4.12 -23.58 -4.74
C GLY A 303 -3.98 -23.04 -3.32
N SER A 304 -3.87 -23.91 -2.31
CA SER A 304 -3.58 -23.50 -0.94
C SER A 304 -2.11 -23.12 -0.72
N LYS A 305 -1.22 -23.44 -1.68
CA LYS A 305 0.22 -23.17 -1.64
C LYS A 305 0.70 -22.25 -2.76
N THR A 306 -0.23 -21.60 -3.44
CA THR A 306 0.08 -20.71 -4.56
C THR A 306 -0.66 -19.39 -4.44
N ALA A 307 -0.20 -18.37 -5.17
CA ALA A 307 -0.93 -17.13 -5.37
C ALA A 307 -0.70 -16.62 -6.80
N HIS A 308 -1.71 -16.00 -7.40
CA HIS A 308 -1.61 -15.38 -8.70
C HIS A 308 -1.10 -13.95 -8.54
N SER A 309 0.16 -13.73 -8.93
CA SER A 309 0.79 -12.43 -9.04
C SER A 309 0.30 -11.76 -10.33
N TYR A 310 -0.03 -10.47 -10.29
CA TYR A 310 -0.47 -9.74 -11.49
C TYR A 310 -0.18 -8.24 -11.39
N HIS A 311 -0.01 -7.62 -12.54
CA HIS A 311 0.33 -6.20 -12.65
C HIS A 311 -0.83 -5.35 -13.20
N TYR A 312 -0.73 -4.04 -13.01
CA TYR A 312 -1.58 -3.07 -13.71
C TYR A 312 -0.81 -1.84 -14.18
N TYR A 313 -0.75 -1.70 -15.49
CA TYR A 313 -0.31 -0.52 -16.23
C TYR A 313 -1.26 -0.26 -17.39
N LYS A 314 -1.51 1.01 -17.70
CA LYS A 314 -2.41 1.38 -18.79
C LYS A 314 -1.70 2.30 -19.78
N PRO A 315 -1.15 1.79 -20.90
CA PRO A 315 -1.05 0.37 -21.36
C PRO A 315 -0.10 -0.52 -20.50
N PRO A 316 -0.11 -1.87 -20.63
CA PRO A 316 -0.78 -2.67 -21.67
C PRO A 316 -2.20 -3.12 -21.34
N GLN A 317 -2.69 -2.98 -20.11
CA GLN A 317 -4.10 -3.30 -19.83
C GLN A 317 -5.02 -2.27 -20.50
N LEU A 318 -6.03 -2.78 -21.19
CA LEU A 318 -7.00 -1.94 -21.94
C LEU A 318 -8.12 -1.40 -21.04
N SER A 319 -8.38 -2.06 -19.91
CA SER A 319 -9.52 -1.79 -19.03
C SER A 319 -9.17 -0.85 -17.88
N SER A 320 -10.07 -0.63 -16.92
CA SER A 320 -9.76 0.08 -15.68
C SER A 320 -9.07 -0.84 -14.67
N ILE A 321 -8.43 -0.28 -13.64
CA ILE A 321 -7.86 -1.06 -12.54
C ILE A 321 -8.94 -1.92 -11.85
N GLU A 322 -10.13 -1.38 -11.61
CA GLU A 322 -11.26 -2.13 -11.05
C GLU A 322 -11.64 -3.34 -11.92
N THR A 323 -11.68 -3.16 -13.24
CA THR A 323 -12.01 -4.25 -14.16
C THR A 323 -10.93 -5.33 -14.15
N THR A 324 -9.66 -4.92 -14.12
CA THR A 324 -8.51 -5.81 -14.03
C THR A 324 -8.57 -6.64 -12.74
N ILE A 325 -8.75 -6.00 -11.58
CA ILE A 325 -8.89 -6.69 -10.29
C ILE A 325 -10.06 -7.68 -10.31
N LYS A 326 -11.23 -7.28 -10.82
CA LYS A 326 -12.39 -8.20 -10.93
C LYS A 326 -12.09 -9.42 -11.79
N ASN A 327 -11.32 -9.27 -12.85
CA ASN A 327 -10.91 -10.40 -13.67
C ASN A 327 -9.93 -11.31 -12.92
N ARG A 328 -8.97 -10.75 -12.19
CA ARG A 328 -8.02 -11.54 -11.39
C ARG A 328 -8.70 -12.28 -10.24
N ILE A 329 -9.74 -11.71 -9.63
CA ILE A 329 -10.59 -12.41 -8.65
C ILE A 329 -11.33 -13.60 -9.29
N LYS A 330 -11.84 -13.47 -10.52
CA LYS A 330 -12.45 -14.60 -11.24
C LYS A 330 -11.44 -15.71 -11.47
N ASP A 331 -10.21 -15.37 -11.87
CA ASP A 331 -9.15 -16.36 -12.05
C ASP A 331 -8.76 -17.03 -10.74
N ALA A 332 -8.55 -16.24 -9.69
CA ALA A 332 -8.28 -16.77 -8.36
C ALA A 332 -9.41 -17.70 -7.88
N THR A 333 -10.66 -17.42 -8.24
CA THR A 333 -11.82 -18.25 -7.86
C THR A 333 -11.78 -19.58 -8.61
N ARG A 334 -11.57 -19.50 -9.93
CA ARG A 334 -11.47 -20.66 -10.83
C ARG A 334 -10.30 -21.57 -10.46
N LEU A 335 -9.14 -20.98 -10.18
CA LEU A 335 -7.89 -21.65 -9.82
C LEU A 335 -7.79 -22.00 -8.32
N ARG A 336 -8.79 -21.61 -7.50
CA ARG A 336 -8.85 -21.84 -6.05
C ARG A 336 -7.59 -21.37 -5.32
N THR A 337 -7.19 -20.13 -5.59
CA THR A 337 -5.97 -19.50 -5.08
C THR A 337 -6.26 -18.06 -4.64
N ALA A 338 -5.24 -17.33 -4.19
CA ALA A 338 -5.28 -15.90 -3.91
C ALA A 338 -4.78 -15.08 -5.11
N GLY A 339 -5.10 -13.79 -5.15
CA GLY A 339 -4.53 -12.82 -6.08
C GLY A 339 -3.77 -11.71 -5.34
N MET A 340 -2.74 -11.15 -5.95
CA MET A 340 -2.01 -9.99 -5.42
C MET A 340 -1.54 -9.07 -6.55
N LEU A 341 -1.78 -7.76 -6.40
CA LEU A 341 -1.32 -6.72 -7.32
C LEU A 341 0.15 -6.38 -7.03
N THR A 342 1.07 -7.14 -7.58
CA THR A 342 2.51 -7.07 -7.26
C THR A 342 3.23 -5.89 -7.93
N GLU A 343 2.59 -5.28 -8.92
CA GLU A 343 3.15 -4.10 -9.58
C GLU A 343 2.06 -3.21 -10.19
N PHE A 344 2.22 -1.90 -10.00
CA PHE A 344 1.44 -0.87 -10.66
C PHE A 344 2.14 0.47 -10.54
N HIS A 345 1.65 1.43 -11.32
CA HIS A 345 2.15 2.81 -11.29
C HIS A 345 2.14 3.40 -9.87
N PHE A 346 3.34 3.72 -9.34
CA PHE A 346 3.54 4.39 -8.06
C PHE A 346 4.71 5.38 -8.14
N TRP A 347 4.59 6.38 -9.00
CA TRP A 347 5.53 7.50 -9.13
C TRP A 347 4.83 8.80 -9.49
N GLY A 348 5.58 9.90 -9.56
CA GLY A 348 5.05 11.22 -9.92
C GLY A 348 4.31 11.94 -8.79
N THR A 349 4.50 13.25 -8.73
CA THR A 349 3.98 14.11 -7.64
C THR A 349 2.94 15.12 -8.12
N ASP A 350 2.64 15.16 -9.42
CA ASP A 350 1.57 16.00 -9.92
C ASP A 350 0.19 15.41 -9.58
N LYS A 351 -0.81 16.29 -9.53
CA LYS A 351 -2.17 15.95 -9.09
C LYS A 351 -2.82 14.84 -9.93
N ALA A 352 -2.57 14.78 -11.24
CA ALA A 352 -3.21 13.79 -12.11
C ALA A 352 -2.62 12.41 -11.84
N THR A 353 -1.30 12.33 -11.73
CA THR A 353 -0.59 11.08 -11.46
C THR A 353 -0.89 10.52 -10.06
N LEU A 354 -0.88 11.39 -9.03
CA LEU A 354 -1.27 10.99 -7.67
C LEU A 354 -2.70 10.46 -7.59
N ALA A 355 -3.63 11.01 -8.39
CA ALA A 355 -5.00 10.53 -8.44
C ALA A 355 -5.11 9.11 -9.00
N LEU A 356 -4.28 8.74 -9.99
CA LEU A 356 -4.23 7.39 -10.54
C LEU A 356 -3.68 6.38 -9.52
N THR A 357 -2.59 6.74 -8.82
CA THR A 357 -2.01 5.90 -7.75
C THR A 357 -3.00 5.73 -6.59
N LEU A 358 -3.68 6.80 -6.21
CA LEU A 358 -4.73 6.74 -5.18
C LEU A 358 -5.91 5.87 -5.63
N GLU A 359 -6.37 6.00 -6.87
CA GLU A 359 -7.43 5.14 -7.42
C GLU A 359 -7.02 3.66 -7.34
N ALA A 360 -5.79 3.32 -7.74
CA ALA A 360 -5.31 1.95 -7.71
C ALA A 360 -5.28 1.35 -6.29
N THR A 361 -4.74 2.09 -5.31
CA THR A 361 -4.72 1.64 -3.90
C THR A 361 -6.14 1.54 -3.32
N GLN A 362 -7.04 2.47 -3.65
CA GLN A 362 -8.45 2.41 -3.22
C GLN A 362 -9.21 1.23 -3.84
N GLN A 363 -8.99 0.92 -5.11
CA GLN A 363 -9.61 -0.27 -5.71
C GLN A 363 -9.03 -1.55 -5.11
N ALA A 364 -7.72 -1.63 -4.87
CA ALA A 364 -7.12 -2.78 -4.22
C ALA A 364 -7.74 -3.03 -2.83
N ASP A 365 -7.83 -1.98 -1.99
CA ASP A 365 -8.48 -2.05 -0.66
C ASP A 365 -9.95 -2.49 -0.76
N ARG A 366 -10.71 -1.89 -1.70
CA ARG A 366 -12.13 -2.19 -1.91
C ARG A 366 -12.38 -3.67 -2.22
N TYR A 367 -11.44 -4.31 -2.90
CA TYR A 367 -11.49 -5.71 -3.30
C TYR A 367 -10.58 -6.61 -2.45
N MET A 368 -10.07 -6.10 -1.33
CA MET A 368 -9.20 -6.81 -0.39
C MET A 368 -7.98 -7.47 -1.06
N GLN A 369 -7.46 -6.84 -2.12
CA GLN A 369 -6.24 -7.28 -2.80
C GLN A 369 -5.03 -6.63 -2.14
N SER A 370 -4.05 -7.44 -1.76
CA SER A 370 -2.74 -6.94 -1.35
C SER A 370 -2.03 -6.31 -2.56
N TRP A 371 -1.11 -5.37 -2.31
CA TRP A 371 -0.45 -4.64 -3.39
C TRP A 371 0.99 -4.22 -3.10
N GLN A 372 1.79 -4.10 -4.15
CA GLN A 372 3.15 -3.57 -4.14
C GLN A 372 3.31 -2.55 -5.28
N GLY A 373 3.57 -1.28 -4.93
CA GLY A 373 3.77 -0.21 -5.92
C GLY A 373 5.15 -0.28 -6.58
N TRP A 374 5.25 0.09 -7.86
CA TRP A 374 6.54 0.28 -8.53
C TRP A 374 6.96 1.75 -8.44
N ALA A 375 7.99 2.13 -7.69
CA ALA A 375 8.87 1.35 -6.83
C ALA A 375 9.42 2.26 -5.72
N TYR A 376 10.13 1.68 -4.74
CA TYR A 376 10.66 2.42 -3.58
C TYR A 376 11.55 3.58 -3.99
N GLU A 377 12.28 3.43 -5.10
CA GLU A 377 13.11 4.46 -5.68
C GLU A 377 12.37 5.76 -6.00
N ASN A 378 11.11 5.66 -6.40
CA ASN A 378 10.27 6.79 -6.81
C ASN A 378 9.76 7.61 -5.62
N LEU A 379 9.89 7.07 -4.40
CA LEU A 379 9.53 7.79 -3.18
C LEU A 379 10.45 8.99 -2.92
N TRP A 380 11.69 8.97 -3.42
CA TRP A 380 12.73 9.88 -2.97
C TRP A 380 12.92 11.09 -3.89
N ASN A 381 13.04 12.27 -3.27
CA ASN A 381 13.60 13.42 -3.95
C ASN A 381 15.13 13.32 -3.91
N HIS A 382 15.78 13.17 -5.06
CA HIS A 382 17.23 12.98 -5.14
C HIS A 382 18.05 14.23 -4.76
N ASP A 383 17.46 15.42 -4.81
CA ASP A 383 18.12 16.67 -4.43
C ASP A 383 18.12 16.85 -2.91
N THR A 384 16.96 16.65 -2.26
CA THR A 384 16.81 16.85 -0.81
C THR A 384 17.16 15.61 0.00
N ARG A 385 17.14 14.42 -0.63
CA ARG A 385 17.27 13.09 -0.01
C ARG A 385 16.16 12.78 1.00
N GLU A 386 15.00 13.41 0.83
CA GLU A 386 13.81 13.18 1.64
C GLU A 386 12.69 12.54 0.79
N PRO A 387 11.77 11.78 1.41
CA PRO A 387 10.59 11.29 0.70
C PRO A 387 9.73 12.43 0.17
N HIS A 388 9.16 12.26 -1.03
CA HIS A 388 8.09 13.11 -1.53
C HIS A 388 6.87 12.98 -0.60
N PRO A 389 6.43 14.06 0.08
CA PRO A 389 5.34 13.99 1.05
C PRO A 389 4.04 13.42 0.46
N GLU A 390 3.77 13.71 -0.81
CA GLU A 390 2.58 13.29 -1.53
C GLU A 390 2.56 11.76 -1.74
N LEU A 391 3.68 11.18 -2.15
CA LEU A 391 3.82 9.73 -2.32
C LEU A 391 3.90 9.01 -0.97
N ALA A 392 4.61 9.59 0.00
CA ALA A 392 4.69 9.07 1.36
C ALA A 392 3.29 8.92 1.98
N ARG A 393 2.41 9.90 1.76
CA ARG A 393 1.02 9.85 2.22
C ARG A 393 0.24 8.67 1.62
N LEU A 394 0.45 8.35 0.35
CA LEU A 394 -0.23 7.22 -0.32
C LEU A 394 0.20 5.86 0.26
N TYR A 395 1.46 5.69 0.65
CA TYR A 395 1.90 4.50 1.37
C TYR A 395 1.31 4.44 2.79
N ALA A 396 1.29 5.59 3.48
CA ALA A 396 0.91 5.73 4.89
C ALA A 396 -0.57 5.46 5.21
N ARG A 397 -1.38 4.99 4.25
CA ARG A 397 -2.79 4.61 4.45
C ARG A 397 -2.92 3.62 5.62
N THR A 398 -4.00 3.76 6.38
CA THR A 398 -4.31 2.84 7.48
C THR A 398 -4.97 1.58 6.94
N TYR A 399 -4.51 0.41 7.37
CA TYR A 399 -5.11 -0.87 6.99
C TYR A 399 -4.88 -1.94 8.04
N ALA A 400 -5.76 -2.95 8.05
CA ALA A 400 -5.57 -4.15 8.83
C ALA A 400 -4.51 -5.03 8.15
N GLU A 401 -3.35 -5.19 8.78
CA GLU A 401 -2.35 -6.17 8.37
C GLU A 401 -2.80 -7.60 8.70
N ALA A 402 -3.56 -7.77 9.79
CA ALA A 402 -4.05 -9.07 10.22
C ALA A 402 -5.42 -9.00 10.89
N THR A 403 -6.29 -9.99 10.65
CA THR A 403 -7.50 -10.20 11.45
C THR A 403 -7.51 -11.61 12.02
N ALA A 404 -7.97 -11.76 13.26
CA ALA A 404 -8.09 -13.05 13.94
C ALA A 404 -9.36 -13.82 13.49
N GLY A 405 -9.53 -13.97 12.18
CA GLY A 405 -10.69 -14.60 11.57
C GLY A 405 -10.81 -14.24 10.09
N ALA A 406 -11.93 -14.58 9.46
CA ALA A 406 -12.13 -14.32 8.03
C ALA A 406 -12.58 -12.88 7.78
N THR A 407 -11.70 -12.04 7.23
CA THR A 407 -12.01 -10.65 6.86
C THR A 407 -13.17 -10.57 5.87
N LYS A 408 -14.06 -9.59 6.08
CA LYS A 408 -15.23 -9.32 5.25
C LYS A 408 -15.14 -7.99 4.52
N THR A 409 -14.66 -6.94 5.20
CA THR A 409 -14.51 -5.61 4.62
C THR A 409 -13.30 -4.87 5.19
N LEU A 410 -12.71 -4.01 4.38
CA LEU A 410 -11.67 -3.04 4.72
C LEU A 410 -12.06 -1.71 4.07
N TYR A 411 -11.94 -0.60 4.80
CA TYR A 411 -12.20 0.72 4.23
C TYR A 411 -11.40 1.80 4.95
N PHE A 412 -10.56 2.52 4.21
CA PHE A 412 -9.88 3.72 4.68
C PHE A 412 -10.44 4.95 3.96
N GLN A 413 -10.84 5.94 4.75
CA GLN A 413 -11.29 7.24 4.25
C GLN A 413 -10.11 8.23 4.32
N ASP A 414 -9.44 8.44 3.18
CA ASP A 414 -8.21 9.24 3.03
C ASP A 414 -8.25 10.67 3.60
N THR A 415 -9.46 11.22 3.70
CA THR A 415 -9.67 12.64 3.94
C THR A 415 -9.95 12.93 5.41
N THR A 416 -10.58 11.98 6.11
CA THR A 416 -10.84 12.05 7.55
C THR A 416 -9.88 11.17 8.37
N ALA A 417 -9.07 10.35 7.69
CA ALA A 417 -8.24 9.31 8.29
C ALA A 417 -9.04 8.28 9.12
N ARG A 418 -10.32 8.06 8.81
CA ARG A 418 -11.12 7.04 9.50
C ARG A 418 -10.95 5.70 8.79
N TYR A 419 -10.80 4.65 9.57
CA TYR A 419 -10.60 3.29 9.09
C TYR A 419 -11.62 2.33 9.71
N TRP A 420 -12.09 1.37 8.91
CA TRP A 420 -12.95 0.28 9.35
C TRP A 420 -12.46 -1.05 8.80
N VAL A 421 -12.50 -2.07 9.65
CA VAL A 421 -12.32 -3.47 9.26
C VAL A 421 -13.40 -4.30 9.92
N SER A 422 -14.03 -5.20 9.15
CA SER A 422 -14.93 -6.22 9.71
C SER A 422 -14.47 -7.61 9.33
N TRP A 423 -14.68 -8.57 10.23
CA TRP A 423 -14.31 -9.96 10.03
C TRP A 423 -15.28 -10.88 10.78
N GLN A 424 -15.34 -12.13 10.33
CA GLN A 424 -15.98 -13.21 11.05
C GLN A 424 -14.97 -13.75 12.07
N ALA A 425 -15.26 -13.56 13.36
CA ALA A 425 -14.34 -13.84 14.44
C ALA A 425 -14.05 -15.35 14.57
N ASP A 426 -12.77 -15.71 14.69
CA ASP A 426 -12.34 -17.03 15.16
C ASP A 426 -11.69 -16.87 16.53
N THR A 427 -12.43 -17.17 17.60
CA THR A 427 -11.96 -16.97 18.97
C THR A 427 -10.95 -18.02 19.43
N SER A 428 -10.64 -19.01 18.59
CA SER A 428 -9.54 -19.95 18.85
C SER A 428 -8.17 -19.36 18.51
N ILE A 429 -8.14 -18.31 17.68
CA ILE A 429 -6.93 -17.56 17.35
C ILE A 429 -6.61 -16.62 18.53
N THR A 430 -5.54 -16.93 19.26
CA THR A 430 -5.10 -16.14 20.41
C THR A 430 -4.20 -14.97 20.04
N ALA A 431 -3.64 -14.98 18.82
CA ALA A 431 -2.84 -13.88 18.32
C ALA A 431 -3.72 -12.67 18.02
N PRO A 432 -3.27 -11.43 18.33
CA PRO A 432 -4.07 -10.25 18.05
C PRO A 432 -4.21 -10.01 16.55
N GLY A 433 -5.34 -9.42 16.18
CA GLY A 433 -5.46 -8.70 14.91
C GLY A 433 -4.55 -7.46 14.93
N LEU A 434 -4.12 -6.99 13.77
CA LEU A 434 -3.16 -5.90 13.63
C LEU A 434 -3.69 -4.86 12.65
N ILE A 435 -3.74 -3.59 13.05
CA ILE A 435 -4.00 -2.45 12.16
C ILE A 435 -2.77 -1.55 12.16
N ARG A 436 -2.20 -1.28 10.98
CA ARG A 436 -1.14 -0.29 10.82
C ARG A 436 -1.73 1.09 10.66
N ILE A 437 -1.19 2.04 11.40
CA ILE A 437 -1.54 3.47 11.39
C ILE A 437 -0.29 4.30 11.14
N ALA A 438 -0.40 5.49 10.56
CA ALA A 438 0.74 6.41 10.44
C ALA A 438 0.52 7.62 11.37
N PRO A 439 1.03 7.60 12.62
CA PRO A 439 0.74 8.66 13.60
C PRO A 439 1.16 10.05 13.13
N GLN A 440 2.33 10.18 12.51
CA GLN A 440 2.87 11.47 12.10
C GLN A 440 2.13 12.09 10.90
N ILE A 441 1.48 11.27 10.08
CA ILE A 441 0.81 11.70 8.85
C ILE A 441 -0.69 11.88 9.09
N TYR A 442 -1.35 10.88 9.68
CA TYR A 442 -2.80 10.83 9.78
C TYR A 442 -3.35 11.01 11.19
N TYR A 443 -2.56 10.74 12.24
CA TYR A 443 -3.04 10.74 13.63
C TYR A 443 -2.11 11.50 14.60
N PRO A 444 -1.74 12.75 14.31
CA PRO A 444 -0.78 13.49 15.14
C PRO A 444 -1.28 13.77 16.56
N ASP A 445 -2.60 13.72 16.76
CA ASP A 445 -3.27 13.88 18.05
C ASP A 445 -3.61 12.53 18.73
N GLY A 446 -3.20 11.41 18.13
CA GLY A 446 -3.56 10.06 18.56
C GLY A 446 -4.84 9.53 17.90
N ILE A 447 -5.29 8.37 18.39
CA ILE A 447 -6.42 7.61 17.84
C ILE A 447 -7.49 7.26 18.89
N ARG A 448 -8.65 6.85 18.40
CA ARG A 448 -9.66 6.09 19.13
C ARG A 448 -9.99 4.81 18.38
N VAL A 449 -10.26 3.76 19.15
CA VAL A 449 -10.68 2.47 18.60
C VAL A 449 -12.06 2.11 19.14
N PHE A 450 -12.98 1.76 18.25
CA PHE A 450 -14.33 1.33 18.59
C PHE A 450 -14.58 -0.07 18.05
N PHE A 451 -15.33 -0.87 18.82
CA PHE A 451 -15.75 -2.21 18.42
C PHE A 451 -17.27 -2.30 18.30
N GLU A 452 -17.73 -3.01 17.27
CA GLU A 452 -19.12 -3.40 17.09
C GLU A 452 -19.21 -4.92 16.92
N PRO A 453 -20.00 -5.65 17.72
CA PRO A 453 -20.76 -5.18 18.88
C PRO A 453 -19.86 -4.59 19.99
N ALA A 454 -20.39 -3.62 20.74
CA ALA A 454 -19.65 -2.99 21.84
C ALA A 454 -19.21 -4.05 22.88
N GLY A 455 -17.97 -3.94 23.35
CA GLY A 455 -17.37 -4.86 24.31
C GLY A 455 -16.87 -6.18 23.73
N SER A 456 -17.03 -6.44 22.43
CA SER A 456 -16.50 -7.66 21.78
C SER A 456 -14.98 -7.70 21.64
N GLY A 457 -14.30 -6.56 21.74
CA GLY A 457 -12.85 -6.48 21.67
C GLY A 457 -12.27 -5.37 22.52
N THR A 458 -10.98 -5.47 22.78
CA THR A 458 -10.12 -4.41 23.32
C THR A 458 -8.95 -4.17 22.39
N HIS A 459 -8.19 -3.10 22.63
CA HIS A 459 -6.99 -2.83 21.87
C HIS A 459 -5.81 -2.46 22.77
N THR A 460 -4.61 -2.73 22.28
CA THR A 460 -3.34 -2.21 22.79
C THR A 460 -2.55 -1.59 21.64
N MET A 461 -1.50 -0.83 21.95
CA MET A 461 -0.54 -0.30 20.98
C MET A 461 0.79 -1.03 21.16
N ASP A 462 1.52 -1.25 20.07
CA ASP A 462 2.91 -1.73 20.10
C ASP A 462 3.93 -0.66 20.55
N GLY A 463 3.46 0.59 20.68
CA GLY A 463 4.29 1.74 21.04
C GLY A 463 4.78 2.55 19.84
N THR A 464 4.52 2.09 18.61
CA THR A 464 4.89 2.80 17.38
C THR A 464 3.65 3.05 16.53
N ASN A 465 3.30 2.10 15.67
CA ASN A 465 2.42 2.31 14.52
C ASN A 465 1.45 1.15 14.31
N THR A 466 1.35 0.21 15.27
CA THR A 466 0.43 -0.94 15.18
C THR A 466 -0.57 -0.94 16.33
N VAL A 467 -1.85 -0.93 15.98
CA VAL A 467 -2.96 -1.22 16.89
C VAL A 467 -3.18 -2.74 16.94
N GLN A 468 -3.03 -3.33 18.12
CA GLN A 468 -3.31 -4.75 18.34
C GLN A 468 -4.73 -4.93 18.86
N LEU A 469 -5.53 -5.74 18.18
CA LEU A 469 -6.93 -6.04 18.51
C LEU A 469 -7.02 -7.38 19.22
N HIS A 470 -7.64 -7.40 20.40
CA HIS A 470 -7.80 -8.58 21.23
C HIS A 470 -9.28 -8.88 21.44
N TYR A 471 -9.66 -10.16 21.43
CA TYR A 471 -11.00 -10.56 21.83
C TYR A 471 -11.20 -10.43 23.33
N THR A 472 -12.43 -10.08 23.73
CA THR A 472 -12.87 -10.23 25.12
C THR A 472 -13.64 -11.53 25.28
N SER A 473 -14.00 -11.87 26.52
CA SER A 473 -14.94 -12.97 26.80
C SER A 473 -16.35 -12.77 26.23
N ALA A 474 -16.69 -11.56 25.76
CA ALA A 474 -17.98 -11.31 25.11
C ALA A 474 -17.97 -11.65 23.61
N ALA A 475 -16.80 -11.80 22.99
CA ALA A 475 -16.68 -12.25 21.61
C ALA A 475 -17.14 -13.70 21.46
N LYS A 476 -17.89 -13.98 20.40
CA LYS A 476 -18.32 -15.34 20.06
C LYS A 476 -17.70 -15.78 18.74
N ASN A 477 -17.28 -17.04 18.70
CA ASN A 477 -16.82 -17.67 17.47
C ASN A 477 -17.88 -17.58 16.36
N GLY A 478 -17.45 -17.21 15.16
CA GLY A 478 -18.31 -17.04 13.99
C GLY A 478 -19.14 -15.75 13.95
N GLN A 479 -19.10 -14.89 14.99
CA GLN A 479 -19.80 -13.61 14.95
C GLN A 479 -19.06 -12.60 14.06
N THR A 480 -19.79 -11.71 13.40
CA THR A 480 -19.17 -10.55 12.74
C THR A 480 -18.76 -9.53 13.80
N ILE A 481 -17.48 -9.17 13.81
CA ILE A 481 -16.94 -8.06 14.60
C ILE A 481 -16.43 -7.01 13.61
N GLN A 482 -16.66 -5.75 13.93
CA GLN A 482 -16.05 -4.61 13.26
C GLN A 482 -15.21 -3.82 14.27
N ALA A 483 -14.01 -3.44 13.87
CA ALA A 483 -13.21 -2.43 14.54
C ALA A 483 -13.12 -1.19 13.67
N SER A 484 -13.13 0.00 14.30
CA SER A 484 -12.80 1.25 13.61
C SER A 484 -11.69 1.98 14.33
N VAL A 485 -10.74 2.52 13.57
CA VAL A 485 -9.69 3.44 14.04
C VAL A 485 -10.05 4.83 13.53
N GLN A 486 -10.11 5.80 14.42
CA GLN A 486 -10.53 7.16 14.11
C GLN A 486 -9.55 8.16 14.74
N PRO A 487 -9.38 9.38 14.21
CA PRO A 487 -8.64 10.44 14.88
C PRO A 487 -9.13 10.68 16.31
N PHE A 488 -8.21 11.05 17.20
CA PHE A 488 -8.54 11.27 18.62
C PHE A 488 -9.57 12.39 18.82
N PHE A 489 -9.50 13.47 18.04
CA PHE A 489 -10.51 14.52 18.07
C PHE A 489 -11.58 14.25 17.02
N PRO A 490 -12.87 14.59 17.28
CA PRO A 490 -13.93 14.48 16.28
C PRO A 490 -13.50 15.18 14.99
N THR A 491 -13.42 14.41 13.89
CA THR A 491 -12.90 14.88 12.61
C THR A 491 -13.79 14.36 11.50
N ASP A 492 -14.54 15.24 10.83
CA ASP A 492 -15.42 14.92 9.71
C ASP A 492 -15.88 16.21 9.00
N ILE A 493 -16.72 16.08 7.98
CA ILE A 493 -17.41 17.20 7.35
C ILE A 493 -18.55 17.72 8.22
N ILE A 494 -18.79 19.03 8.20
CA ILE A 494 -19.90 19.70 8.90
C ILE A 494 -21.04 19.94 7.91
N LYS A 495 -22.16 19.24 8.05
CA LYS A 495 -23.29 19.32 7.10
C LYS A 495 -24.38 20.24 7.61
N SER A 496 -25.03 20.97 6.72
CA SER A 496 -26.26 21.69 7.05
C SER A 496 -27.38 20.69 7.34
N SER A 497 -28.08 20.86 8.47
CA SER A 497 -29.21 19.97 8.78
C SER A 497 -30.46 20.29 7.95
N ALA A 498 -30.56 21.51 7.43
CA ALA A 498 -31.65 21.93 6.54
C ALA A 498 -31.43 21.47 5.08
N SER A 499 -30.17 21.27 4.67
CA SER A 499 -29.81 20.74 3.35
C SER A 499 -28.58 19.84 3.48
N SER A 500 -28.82 18.53 3.65
CA SER A 500 -27.77 17.54 3.96
C SER A 500 -26.71 17.35 2.87
N GLY A 501 -26.96 17.87 1.65
CA GLY A 501 -26.00 17.93 0.56
C GLY A 501 -25.05 19.12 0.62
N MET A 502 -25.19 20.01 1.61
CA MET A 502 -24.38 21.23 1.75
C MET A 502 -23.50 21.17 3.00
N CYS A 503 -22.24 21.57 2.86
CA CYS A 503 -21.18 21.45 3.85
C CYS A 503 -20.46 22.78 4.08
N VAL A 504 -19.89 22.94 5.27
CA VAL A 504 -18.94 24.03 5.60
C VAL A 504 -17.65 23.81 4.82
N ASP A 505 -17.24 24.80 4.04
CA ASP A 505 -16.14 24.71 3.08
C ASP A 505 -15.19 25.90 3.20
N ASN A 506 -13.89 25.61 3.26
CA ASN A 506 -12.84 26.60 3.08
C ASN A 506 -12.66 26.90 1.59
N ALA A 507 -13.03 28.11 1.18
CA ALA A 507 -13.12 28.50 -0.22
C ALA A 507 -11.83 28.20 -1.00
N ASP A 508 -11.98 27.52 -2.13
CA ASP A 508 -10.92 27.20 -3.09
C ASP A 508 -9.71 26.45 -2.49
N ALA A 509 -9.87 25.86 -1.29
CA ALA A 509 -8.79 25.24 -0.51
C ALA A 509 -7.60 26.18 -0.19
N VAL A 510 -7.82 27.49 -0.22
CA VAL A 510 -6.79 28.51 0.03
C VAL A 510 -6.60 28.74 1.53
N VAL A 511 -5.36 28.92 1.98
CA VAL A 511 -5.01 29.09 3.40
C VAL A 511 -4.36 30.45 3.72
N THR A 512 -4.75 31.48 2.96
CA THR A 512 -4.36 32.86 3.26
C THR A 512 -5.22 33.44 4.40
N PRO A 513 -4.70 34.44 5.15
CA PRO A 513 -5.48 35.07 6.21
C PRO A 513 -6.81 35.64 5.71
N ASN A 514 -7.87 35.43 6.49
CA ASN A 514 -9.24 35.84 6.22
C ASN A 514 -9.88 35.19 4.97
N ASN A 515 -9.38 34.03 4.53
CA ASN A 515 -10.04 33.28 3.47
C ASN A 515 -11.49 32.95 3.87
N PRO A 516 -12.50 33.20 3.03
CA PRO A 516 -13.89 33.04 3.42
C PRO A 516 -14.24 31.57 3.64
N VAL A 517 -15.07 31.31 4.66
CA VAL A 517 -15.74 30.02 4.83
C VAL A 517 -17.17 30.14 4.35
N LEU A 518 -17.57 29.18 3.53
CA LEU A 518 -18.82 29.24 2.77
C LEU A 518 -19.51 27.88 2.77
N LEU A 519 -20.74 27.88 2.28
CA LEU A 519 -21.54 26.71 2.06
C LEU A 519 -21.27 26.18 0.65
N TRP A 520 -20.93 24.90 0.54
CA TRP A 520 -20.65 24.25 -0.73
C TRP A 520 -21.20 22.82 -0.75
N SER A 521 -21.43 22.28 -1.94
CA SER A 521 -21.83 20.89 -2.13
C SER A 521 -20.85 19.96 -1.39
N CYS A 522 -21.40 19.07 -0.58
CA CYS A 522 -20.60 18.16 0.23
C CYS A 522 -19.75 17.28 -0.67
N SER A 523 -18.45 17.31 -0.41
CA SER A 523 -17.44 16.44 -0.97
C SER A 523 -16.65 15.83 0.19
N SER A 524 -15.69 14.96 -0.13
CA SER A 524 -14.71 14.49 0.83
C SER A 524 -13.41 15.29 0.74
N ASN A 525 -13.33 16.41 0.02
CA ASN A 525 -12.07 17.13 -0.16
C ASN A 525 -11.55 17.72 1.16
N ALA A 526 -10.23 17.82 1.30
CA ALA A 526 -9.57 18.25 2.54
C ALA A 526 -10.06 19.61 3.06
N ASN A 527 -10.46 20.53 2.16
CA ASN A 527 -10.98 21.86 2.50
C ASN A 527 -12.38 21.86 3.14
N GLN A 528 -13.04 20.70 3.27
CA GLN A 528 -14.32 20.54 3.97
C GLN A 528 -14.22 19.70 5.25
N VAL A 529 -13.03 19.19 5.59
CA VAL A 529 -12.84 18.31 6.75
C VAL A 529 -12.39 19.13 7.95
N TRP A 530 -13.16 19.06 9.03
CA TRP A 530 -12.97 19.89 10.23
C TRP A 530 -12.73 19.03 11.47
N LYS A 531 -11.78 19.47 12.30
CA LYS A 531 -11.37 18.84 13.55
C LYS A 531 -11.80 19.68 14.76
N PHE A 532 -12.48 19.07 15.72
CA PHE A 532 -12.95 19.72 16.94
C PHE A 532 -11.97 19.48 18.09
N LYS A 533 -11.08 20.44 18.36
CA LYS A 533 -10.00 20.31 19.35
C LYS A 533 -10.03 21.47 20.34
N GLU A 534 -10.27 21.17 21.62
CA GLU A 534 -10.16 22.13 22.72
C GLU A 534 -10.94 23.44 22.47
N GLY A 535 -12.19 23.29 22.02
CA GLY A 535 -13.08 24.41 21.69
C GLY A 535 -12.80 25.08 20.34
N ALA A 536 -11.68 24.80 19.68
CA ALA A 536 -11.41 25.24 18.32
C ALA A 536 -12.01 24.28 17.28
N ILE A 537 -12.42 24.85 16.14
CA ILE A 537 -12.76 24.10 14.92
C ILE A 537 -11.63 24.36 13.93
N GLN A 538 -10.82 23.33 13.67
CA GLN A 538 -9.60 23.43 12.87
C GLN A 538 -9.84 22.80 11.50
N LEU A 539 -9.21 23.33 10.47
CA LEU A 539 -9.04 22.57 9.23
C LEU A 539 -8.22 21.31 9.60
N ALA A 540 -8.75 20.12 9.29
CA ALA A 540 -8.15 18.87 9.77
C ALA A 540 -6.71 18.71 9.28
N PHE A 541 -6.48 19.03 8.00
CA PHE A 541 -5.18 19.11 7.35
C PHE A 541 -5.15 20.26 6.34
N ASP A 542 -4.07 21.02 6.32
CA ASP A 542 -3.82 22.06 5.32
C ASP A 542 -3.34 21.46 3.96
N PRO A 543 -3.10 22.27 2.92
CA PRO A 543 -2.60 21.77 1.63
C PRO A 543 -1.26 21.02 1.70
N ASP A 544 -0.40 21.34 2.68
CA ASP A 544 0.86 20.62 2.96
C ASP A 544 0.63 19.39 3.87
N HIS A 545 -0.64 19.04 4.10
CA HIS A 545 -1.08 17.97 4.98
C HIS A 545 -0.65 18.12 6.45
N LYS A 546 -0.41 19.34 6.93
CA LYS A 546 -0.15 19.61 8.35
C LYS A 546 -1.45 19.83 9.11
N SER A 547 -1.51 19.31 10.33
CA SER A 547 -2.67 19.42 11.22
C SER A 547 -2.48 20.58 12.22
N GLY A 548 -3.57 21.26 12.55
CA GLY A 548 -3.60 22.28 13.61
C GLY A 548 -3.07 23.65 13.20
N THR A 549 -2.82 23.88 11.92
CA THR A 549 -2.31 25.15 11.40
C THR A 549 -3.38 26.24 11.34
N TYR A 550 -4.60 25.89 10.89
CA TYR A 550 -5.66 26.85 10.59
C TYR A 550 -6.97 26.56 11.32
N CYS A 551 -7.60 27.63 11.81
CA CYS A 551 -8.78 27.62 12.67
C CYS A 551 -9.91 28.45 12.03
N LEU A 552 -11.14 27.98 12.25
CA LEU A 552 -12.36 28.74 11.99
C LEU A 552 -12.42 29.94 12.96
N ASP A 553 -12.52 31.13 12.39
CA ASP A 553 -12.40 32.40 13.10
C ASP A 553 -13.54 33.33 12.73
N THR A 554 -13.81 34.31 13.58
CA THR A 554 -14.81 35.35 13.34
C THR A 554 -14.16 36.71 13.18
N GLN A 555 -14.57 37.44 12.13
CA GLN A 555 -14.05 38.78 11.83
C GLN A 555 -15.17 39.81 11.86
N PRO A 556 -15.00 40.92 12.60
CA PRO A 556 -16.03 41.93 12.74
C PRO A 556 -16.35 42.60 11.39
N ILE A 557 -17.63 42.94 11.21
CA ILE A 557 -18.08 43.78 10.11
C ILE A 557 -18.48 45.12 10.71
N SER A 558 -17.96 46.21 10.15
CA SER A 558 -18.20 47.55 10.69
C SER A 558 -19.70 47.88 10.68
N GLY A 559 -20.23 48.26 11.85
CA GLY A 559 -21.64 48.63 12.02
C GLY A 559 -22.61 47.46 12.19
N GLU A 560 -22.14 46.21 12.13
CA GLU A 560 -23.00 45.02 12.17
C GLU A 560 -22.87 44.23 13.46
N THR A 561 -23.96 43.57 13.85
CA THR A 561 -23.99 42.65 15.01
C THR A 561 -23.59 41.22 14.66
N PHE A 562 -23.53 40.90 13.36
CA PHE A 562 -23.01 39.65 12.83
C PHE A 562 -21.55 39.79 12.38
N GLN A 563 -20.86 38.65 12.24
CA GLN A 563 -19.44 38.61 11.87
C GLN A 563 -19.22 37.70 10.67
N ASN A 564 -18.20 38.00 9.87
CA ASN A 564 -17.73 37.07 8.85
C ASN A 564 -17.16 35.83 9.52
N VAL A 565 -17.37 34.66 8.91
CA VAL A 565 -16.67 33.44 9.28
C VAL A 565 -15.58 33.17 8.25
N VAL A 566 -14.35 33.06 8.73
CA VAL A 566 -13.16 32.96 7.89
C VAL A 566 -12.20 31.90 8.43
N LEU A 567 -11.21 31.55 7.62
CA LEU A 567 -10.08 30.74 8.02
C LEU A 567 -8.88 31.64 8.34
N ASN A 568 -8.25 31.42 9.51
CA ASN A 568 -7.02 32.10 9.93
C ASN A 568 -6.06 31.12 10.59
N ALA A 569 -4.80 31.51 10.75
CA ALA A 569 -3.86 30.75 11.57
C ALA A 569 -4.42 30.58 13.00
N CYS A 570 -4.26 29.40 13.57
CA CYS A 570 -4.73 29.11 14.92
C CYS A 570 -4.00 29.97 15.96
N ALA A 571 -4.76 30.69 16.78
CA ALA A 571 -4.29 31.50 17.89
C ALA A 571 -4.82 30.91 19.20
N ALA A 572 -3.93 30.26 19.97
CA ALA A 572 -4.30 29.55 21.19
C ALA A 572 -5.08 30.45 22.16
N GLY A 573 -6.26 29.99 22.58
CA GLY A 573 -7.13 30.70 23.51
C GLY A 573 -7.85 31.93 22.96
N SER A 574 -7.74 32.25 21.66
CA SER A 574 -8.47 33.38 21.07
C SER A 574 -9.99 33.16 21.15
N PRO A 575 -10.77 34.02 21.84
CA PRO A 575 -12.21 33.82 21.95
C PRO A 575 -12.97 33.87 20.61
N THR A 576 -12.39 34.48 19.56
CA THR A 576 -12.99 34.52 18.22
C THR A 576 -12.84 33.19 17.47
N GLN A 577 -11.91 32.34 17.89
CA GLN A 577 -11.65 31.01 17.33
C GLN A 577 -12.18 29.87 18.22
N GLN A 578 -12.97 30.22 19.23
CA GLN A 578 -13.50 29.29 20.22
C GLN A 578 -15.02 29.14 20.05
N TRP A 579 -15.49 27.90 20.10
CA TRP A 579 -16.83 27.51 19.71
C TRP A 579 -17.41 26.50 20.70
N ASN A 580 -18.66 26.73 21.11
CA ASN A 580 -19.45 25.81 21.92
C ASN A 580 -20.48 25.11 21.03
N VAL A 581 -20.46 23.79 21.03
CA VAL A 581 -21.42 22.95 20.29
C VAL A 581 -22.56 22.54 21.22
N THR A 582 -23.80 22.74 20.77
CA THR A 582 -25.00 22.30 21.51
C THR A 582 -25.45 20.91 21.08
N GLU A 583 -26.22 20.22 21.92
CA GLU A 583 -26.86 18.94 21.55
C GLU A 583 -27.81 19.08 20.35
N ALA A 584 -28.41 20.25 20.17
CA ALA A 584 -29.26 20.58 19.03
C ALA A 584 -28.47 20.81 17.73
N GLY A 585 -27.13 20.82 17.76
CA GLY A 585 -26.28 21.01 16.58
C GLY A 585 -25.96 22.47 16.25
N ASN A 586 -26.17 23.42 17.16
CA ASN A 586 -25.69 24.80 16.97
C ASN A 586 -24.19 24.88 17.27
N ILE A 587 -23.48 25.68 16.49
CA ILE A 587 -22.08 26.03 16.73
C ILE A 587 -22.04 27.50 17.16
N LYS A 588 -21.83 27.77 18.45
CA LYS A 588 -21.89 29.11 19.04
C LYS A 588 -20.50 29.67 19.31
N ASN A 589 -20.17 30.82 18.72
CA ASN A 589 -18.89 31.48 18.96
C ASN A 589 -18.81 32.03 20.40
N VAL A 590 -17.67 31.85 21.05
CA VAL A 590 -17.45 32.23 22.45
C VAL A 590 -17.34 33.75 22.61
N LYS A 591 -16.69 34.46 21.69
CA LYS A 591 -16.53 35.93 21.77
C LYS A 591 -17.87 36.66 21.64
N THR A 592 -18.70 36.26 20.69
CA THR A 592 -19.92 36.99 20.33
C THR A 592 -21.18 36.42 20.96
N GLY A 593 -21.20 35.12 21.25
CA GLY A 593 -22.42 34.41 21.61
C GLY A 593 -23.37 34.13 20.42
N ASN A 594 -22.94 34.43 19.19
CA ASN A 594 -23.71 34.18 17.98
C ASN A 594 -23.50 32.76 17.44
N CYS A 595 -24.46 32.27 16.67
CA CYS A 595 -24.46 30.95 16.06
C CYS A 595 -23.92 31.02 14.62
N LEU A 596 -23.18 29.99 14.19
CA LEU A 596 -22.81 29.78 12.78
C LEU A 596 -24.09 29.66 11.95
N ASP A 597 -24.22 30.54 10.95
CA ASP A 597 -25.46 30.80 10.23
C ASP A 597 -25.22 30.80 8.71
N VAL A 598 -26.11 30.13 7.96
CA VAL A 598 -26.18 30.23 6.51
C VAL A 598 -26.90 31.52 6.12
N THR A 599 -26.13 32.48 5.58
CA THR A 599 -26.61 33.82 5.26
C THR A 599 -27.91 33.80 4.44
N GLY A 600 -28.95 34.45 4.96
CA GLY A 600 -30.24 34.58 4.29
C GLY A 600 -31.00 33.26 4.08
N SER A 601 -30.59 32.18 4.74
CA SER A 601 -31.14 30.82 4.52
C SER A 601 -31.03 30.36 3.05
N VAL A 602 -29.96 30.76 2.37
CA VAL A 602 -29.69 30.40 0.98
C VAL A 602 -28.80 29.15 0.92
N TYR A 603 -29.34 28.01 0.47
CA TYR A 603 -28.62 26.73 0.47
C TYR A 603 -28.08 26.38 -0.92
N LYS A 604 -27.09 27.14 -1.40
CA LYS A 604 -26.39 26.87 -2.66
C LYS A 604 -24.89 27.16 -2.55
N ASP A 605 -24.12 26.58 -3.45
CA ASP A 605 -22.68 26.78 -3.57
C ASP A 605 -22.30 28.27 -3.57
N GLY A 606 -21.31 28.61 -2.75
CA GLY A 606 -20.77 29.96 -2.60
C GLY A 606 -21.54 30.85 -1.62
N THR A 607 -22.58 30.33 -0.94
CA THR A 607 -23.27 31.12 0.10
C THR A 607 -22.34 31.32 1.29
N LYS A 608 -22.07 32.57 1.67
CA LYS A 608 -21.19 32.88 2.80
C LYS A 608 -21.78 32.39 4.12
N LEU A 609 -20.91 31.92 5.01
CA LEU A 609 -21.26 31.68 6.40
C LEU A 609 -20.89 32.90 7.24
N ILE A 610 -21.76 33.23 8.18
CA ILE A 610 -21.57 34.30 9.16
C ILE A 610 -21.87 33.77 10.56
N THR A 611 -21.57 34.55 11.58
CA THR A 611 -22.18 34.33 12.91
C THR A 611 -23.30 35.32 13.14
N PHE A 612 -24.52 34.83 13.38
CA PHE A 612 -25.71 35.66 13.61
C PHE A 612 -26.33 35.35 14.99
N PRO A 613 -27.06 36.27 15.64
CA PRO A 613 -27.76 35.96 16.89
C PRO A 613 -28.52 34.63 16.83
N CYS A 614 -28.24 33.76 17.80
CA CYS A 614 -28.87 32.44 17.88
C CYS A 614 -30.39 32.60 18.06
N ALA A 615 -31.19 31.89 17.27
CA ALA A 615 -32.65 31.91 17.44
C ALA A 615 -33.10 31.43 18.81
N SER A 616 -34.22 32.01 19.25
CA SER A 616 -34.99 31.46 20.37
C SER A 616 -35.37 30.01 20.09
N GLY A 617 -35.00 29.11 21.01
CA GLY A 617 -35.26 27.67 20.90
C GLY A 617 -34.20 26.85 20.17
N GLY A 618 -33.15 27.46 19.60
CA GLY A 618 -31.94 26.75 19.11
C GLY A 618 -32.13 25.83 17.89
N LYS A 619 -33.31 25.83 17.27
CA LYS A 619 -33.67 24.90 16.17
C LYS A 619 -33.86 25.58 14.82
N GLN A 620 -33.35 26.81 14.65
CA GLN A 620 -33.50 27.53 13.38
C GLN A 620 -32.73 26.77 12.27
N PRO A 621 -33.38 26.39 11.15
CA PRO A 621 -32.78 25.48 10.17
C PRO A 621 -31.43 25.93 9.60
N ASN A 622 -31.22 27.23 9.37
CA ASN A 622 -29.96 27.77 8.86
C ASN A 622 -28.86 27.94 9.94
N GLN A 623 -29.12 27.56 11.19
CA GLN A 623 -28.18 27.63 12.32
C GLN A 623 -27.90 26.26 12.97
N VAL A 624 -28.40 25.17 12.37
CA VAL A 624 -28.31 23.81 12.90
C VAL A 624 -27.52 22.92 11.96
N TRP A 625 -26.53 22.23 12.51
CA TRP A 625 -25.53 21.48 11.78
C TRP A 625 -25.50 20.01 12.23
N THR A 626 -25.28 19.11 11.29
CA THR A 626 -24.96 17.71 11.58
C THR A 626 -23.44 17.62 11.71
N LEU A 627 -22.99 17.19 12.89
CA LEU A 627 -21.60 17.25 13.32
C LEU A 627 -21.02 15.85 13.53
N PRO A 628 -19.68 15.70 13.49
CA PRO A 628 -19.07 14.44 13.89
C PRO A 628 -19.46 14.06 15.32
N ARG A 629 -19.65 12.76 15.55
CA ARG A 629 -19.85 12.18 16.88
C ARG A 629 -18.72 12.65 17.82
N GLY A 630 -19.07 13.09 19.03
CA GLY A 630 -18.10 13.66 19.97
C GLY A 630 -17.88 15.17 19.88
N ALA A 631 -18.38 15.86 18.84
CA ALA A 631 -18.17 17.31 18.68
C ALA A 631 -18.76 18.15 19.83
N ASN A 632 -19.81 17.66 20.49
CA ASN A 632 -20.41 18.28 21.68
C ASN A 632 -19.79 17.80 23.01
N GLY A 633 -18.67 17.06 22.95
CA GLY A 633 -18.02 16.45 24.11
C GLY A 633 -18.59 15.10 24.55
N THR A 634 -19.67 14.60 23.92
CA THR A 634 -20.30 13.31 24.25
C THR A 634 -20.08 12.31 23.11
N TRP A 635 -19.53 11.14 23.46
CA TRP A 635 -19.20 10.06 22.52
C TRP A 635 -20.22 8.94 22.59
#